data_AF-A0AAF0J3P8-F1
#
_entry.id   AF-A0AAF0J3P8-F1
#
_cell.length_a   1.000
_cell.length_b   1.000
_cell.length_c   1.000
_cell.angle_alpha   90.00
_cell.angle_beta   90.00
_cell.angle_gamma   90.00
#
_symmetry.space_group_name_H-M   'P 1'
#
loop_
_entity.id
_entity.type
_entity.pdbx_description
1 polymer ?
#
loop_
_entity_poly.entity_id
_entity_poly.type
_entity_poly.pdbx_seq_one_letter_code
_entity_poly.pdbx_strand_id
1 'polypeptide(L)'
;MRQAIPPHADYDLDYFTASPASAPMSIEGMYDSVVSAAACLVELEPCLEKYDGFVVACFSAHPLCHVLREKTTAPVMSILSAPLLLASTLGGKVSILTTSPRWVPLLEHDVQSLGLSSLCHRIASSGLRVLELESLPREQVLETLGRIAREDLVERDGSDVILFLANEDLLPVEEKKRTWDHMSFVAFWVADCFNLNTFTIASSMVTSALTWWQAFICVIIGYCLVGPLLVLNARPGAVHNIPFPAVNRTTFGLFGSLWPVINRAGMACIWWGVQAWLGGECVYVVLCAIWPSTPQIRNIMSPASETTSAVVLGFCIYWILSLTTIWVPIHQLRWLFYVKAIIGPIVGLALFGWSLGRVSGNMGPVFSAPAKASGSKLAWKMIAAISSTFNNMFTLIVNSPDFASRAKRPADGTHVTRAGVAIIGLGFVYVQLLMNVAANSISAGCDLTALFPGYINIRRGGYMAAIVGICMNPWRLFTSDSTFTTYLGAYGVLLSCIAGPMIADYWVVRRGHYRISDLYSLSKSGWYWYTWGVNWRAYVAYLSGFALNAPGFNHTINENIPVTEGMVRVYQLSWITGTGVSALVYILCCYLSPPPGMSRYFEEVDKSEFHHEFIGDPVKPSLQGGDEERFPVDDKPVIDEAWGFHGYIDSRR
;
A
#
# COMPACT_ATOMS: atom_id res chain seq x y z
N MET A 1 -7.53 20.44 1.27
CA MET A 1 -7.22 21.38 2.37
C MET A 1 -7.37 20.74 3.74
N ARG A 2 -8.56 20.27 4.19
CA ARG A 2 -8.70 19.59 5.50
C ARG A 2 -7.70 18.45 5.76
N GLN A 3 -7.34 17.69 4.72
CA GLN A 3 -6.37 16.59 4.81
C GLN A 3 -4.89 17.04 4.85
N ALA A 4 -4.61 18.29 4.49
CA ALA A 4 -3.26 18.84 4.39
C ALA A 4 -2.89 19.72 5.59
N ILE A 5 -3.83 19.93 6.52
CA ILE A 5 -3.63 20.79 7.68
C ILE A 5 -3.53 19.89 8.92
N PRO A 6 -2.52 20.10 9.77
CA PRO A 6 -2.27 19.32 10.99
C PRO A 6 -3.47 19.17 11.92
N PRO A 7 -3.84 17.97 12.40
CA PRO A 7 -4.96 17.80 13.34
C PRO A 7 -4.78 18.48 14.71
N HIS A 8 -3.61 19.06 14.99
CA HIS A 8 -3.27 19.74 16.24
C HIS A 8 -3.17 21.26 16.12
N ALA A 9 -3.31 21.84 14.92
CA ALA A 9 -3.43 23.28 14.83
C ALA A 9 -4.85 23.71 15.23
N ASP A 10 -4.96 24.78 16.00
CA ASP A 10 -6.24 25.35 16.44
C ASP A 10 -6.82 26.18 15.28
N TYR A 11 -7.51 25.53 14.35
CA TYR A 11 -8.16 26.18 13.20
C TYR A 11 -9.51 25.53 12.92
N ASP A 12 -10.50 26.35 12.57
CA ASP A 12 -11.77 25.91 12.03
C ASP A 12 -11.83 26.22 10.53
N LEU A 13 -12.24 25.23 9.73
CA LEU A 13 -12.33 25.35 8.27
C LEU A 13 -13.80 25.40 7.85
N ASP A 14 -14.25 26.62 7.62
CA ASP A 14 -15.53 26.90 6.98
C ASP A 14 -15.37 26.93 5.46
N TYR A 15 -16.26 26.20 4.78
CA TYR A 15 -16.34 26.21 3.32
C TYR A 15 -17.46 27.12 2.89
N PHE A 16 -17.12 28.11 2.08
CA PHE A 16 -18.09 29.04 1.53
C PHE A 16 -18.26 28.82 0.02
N THR A 17 -19.51 28.71 -0.40
CA THR A 17 -19.91 28.67 -1.81
C THR A 17 -21.06 29.66 -1.97
N ALA A 18 -20.89 30.66 -2.84
CA ALA A 18 -21.96 31.59 -3.15
C ALA A 18 -23.17 30.88 -3.79
N SER A 19 -24.36 31.45 -3.62
CA SER A 19 -25.58 30.83 -4.14
C SER A 19 -25.51 30.58 -5.65
N PRO A 20 -25.96 29.40 -6.15
CA PRO A 20 -26.03 29.12 -7.58
C PRO A 20 -26.95 30.07 -8.37
N ALA A 21 -27.81 30.82 -7.67
CA ALA A 21 -28.66 31.82 -8.29
C ALA A 21 -27.92 33.15 -8.58
N SER A 22 -26.83 33.44 -7.85
CA SER A 22 -26.07 34.69 -7.92
C SER A 22 -24.68 34.52 -8.53
N ALA A 23 -24.12 33.30 -8.54
CA ALA A 23 -22.80 32.98 -9.05
C ALA A 23 -22.83 31.97 -10.22
N PRO A 24 -21.86 32.03 -11.15
CA PRO A 24 -21.74 31.03 -12.20
C PRO A 24 -21.39 29.64 -11.64
N MET A 25 -21.91 28.58 -12.28
CA MET A 25 -21.63 27.19 -11.90
C MET A 25 -20.16 26.78 -12.08
N SER A 26 -19.44 27.46 -12.98
CA SER A 26 -18.02 27.25 -13.22
C SER A 26 -17.39 28.55 -13.72
N ILE A 27 -16.15 28.80 -13.31
CA ILE A 27 -15.39 29.97 -13.74
C ILE A 27 -14.54 29.58 -14.95
N GLU A 28 -14.87 30.08 -16.15
CA GLU A 28 -14.16 29.78 -17.40
C GLU A 28 -13.60 31.02 -18.10
N GLY A 29 -13.60 32.15 -17.40
CA GLY A 29 -12.97 33.38 -17.86
C GLY A 29 -13.16 34.55 -16.90
N MET A 30 -12.77 35.73 -17.37
CA MET A 30 -12.75 36.95 -16.55
C MET A 30 -14.16 37.39 -16.13
N TYR A 31 -15.15 37.30 -17.03
CA TYR A 31 -16.55 37.64 -16.70
C TYR A 31 -17.05 36.79 -15.53
N ASP A 32 -16.88 35.47 -15.60
CA ASP A 32 -17.31 34.55 -14.53
C ASP A 32 -16.58 34.84 -13.22
N SER A 33 -15.29 35.19 -13.29
CA SER A 33 -14.49 35.53 -12.11
C SER A 33 -14.99 36.80 -11.42
N VAL A 34 -15.40 37.82 -12.20
CA VAL A 34 -15.96 39.07 -11.67
C VAL A 34 -17.34 38.83 -11.07
N VAL A 35 -18.22 38.09 -11.76
CA VAL A 35 -19.57 37.78 -11.26
C VAL A 35 -19.49 36.93 -10.00
N SER A 36 -18.64 35.90 -9.98
CA SER A 36 -18.40 35.07 -8.80
C SER A 36 -17.85 35.90 -7.64
N ALA A 37 -16.87 36.78 -7.88
CA ALA A 37 -16.34 37.66 -6.84
C ALA A 37 -17.41 38.58 -6.24
N ALA A 38 -18.26 39.18 -7.08
CA ALA A 38 -19.35 40.04 -6.63
C ALA A 38 -20.38 39.27 -5.79
N ALA A 39 -20.79 38.09 -6.24
CA ALA A 39 -21.71 37.23 -5.51
C ALA A 39 -21.14 36.79 -4.15
N CYS A 40 -19.88 36.34 -4.14
CA CYS A 40 -19.19 35.97 -2.90
C CYS A 40 -19.07 37.15 -1.94
N LEU A 41 -18.76 38.35 -2.44
CA LEU A 41 -18.61 39.54 -1.58
C LEU A 41 -19.91 39.90 -0.87
N VAL A 42 -21.03 39.94 -1.59
CA VAL A 42 -22.34 40.29 -1.00
C VAL A 42 -22.72 39.36 0.14
N GLU A 43 -22.39 38.08 0.01
CA GLU A 43 -22.72 37.06 1.01
C GLU A 43 -21.67 36.98 2.14
N LEU A 44 -20.39 37.25 1.85
CA LEU A 44 -19.30 37.18 2.84
C LEU A 44 -19.12 38.47 3.65
N GLU A 45 -19.37 39.64 3.06
CA GLU A 45 -19.14 40.96 3.69
C GLU A 45 -19.70 41.07 5.13
N PRO A 46 -20.91 40.57 5.45
CA PRO A 46 -21.46 40.65 6.81
C PRO A 46 -20.71 39.80 7.86
N CYS A 47 -19.85 38.87 7.45
CA CYS A 47 -19.21 37.91 8.35
C CYS A 47 -17.69 37.81 8.18
N LEU A 48 -17.06 38.78 7.49
CA LEU A 48 -15.61 38.77 7.26
C LEU A 48 -14.80 38.74 8.56
N GLU A 49 -15.25 39.45 9.60
CA GLU A 49 -14.57 39.53 10.90
C GLU A 49 -14.60 38.19 11.68
N LYS A 50 -15.41 37.22 11.27
CA LYS A 50 -15.46 35.89 11.89
C LYS A 50 -14.22 35.05 11.58
N TYR A 51 -13.47 35.39 10.53
CA TYR A 51 -12.41 34.53 9.99
C TYR A 51 -11.03 35.15 10.12
N ASP A 52 -10.07 34.36 10.63
CA ASP A 52 -8.67 34.76 10.79
C ASP A 52 -7.85 34.67 9.49
N GLY A 53 -8.44 34.18 8.41
CA GLY A 53 -7.78 34.03 7.12
C GLY A 53 -8.70 33.52 6.03
N PHE A 54 -8.35 33.83 4.78
CA PHE A 54 -9.15 33.47 3.61
C PHE A 54 -8.31 32.76 2.56
N VAL A 55 -8.83 31.63 2.09
CA VAL A 55 -8.27 30.93 0.94
C VAL A 55 -9.26 30.97 -0.21
N VAL A 56 -8.92 31.70 -1.27
CA VAL A 56 -9.76 31.79 -2.47
C VAL A 56 -9.46 30.60 -3.36
N ALA A 57 -10.42 29.69 -3.46
CA ALA A 57 -10.33 28.43 -4.19
C ALA A 57 -10.56 28.60 -5.71
N CYS A 58 -9.81 29.53 -6.33
CA CYS A 58 -9.77 29.69 -7.78
C CYS A 58 -8.32 29.72 -8.26
N PHE A 59 -8.02 28.95 -9.31
CA PHE A 59 -6.68 28.89 -9.90
C PHE A 59 -6.49 30.04 -10.91
N SER A 60 -6.70 31.28 -10.47
CA SER A 60 -6.55 32.53 -11.23
C SER A 60 -6.19 33.68 -10.28
N ALA A 61 -5.85 34.86 -10.80
CA ALA A 61 -5.78 36.10 -10.01
C ALA A 61 -7.21 36.63 -9.75
N HIS A 62 -7.99 35.80 -9.05
CA HIS A 62 -9.42 36.01 -8.87
C HIS A 62 -9.70 37.35 -8.16
N PRO A 63 -10.61 38.21 -8.67
CA PRO A 63 -10.85 39.55 -8.12
C PRO A 63 -11.20 39.55 -6.62
N LEU A 64 -11.87 38.50 -6.15
CA LEU A 64 -12.19 38.31 -4.73
C LEU A 64 -10.94 38.41 -3.82
N CYS A 65 -9.76 37.98 -4.29
CA CYS A 65 -8.54 38.08 -3.50
C CYS A 65 -8.18 39.54 -3.18
N HIS A 66 -8.28 40.42 -4.18
CA HIS A 66 -7.98 41.83 -4.02
C HIS A 66 -9.03 42.51 -3.15
N VAL A 67 -10.31 42.23 -3.41
CA VAL A 67 -11.42 42.78 -2.63
C VAL A 67 -11.32 42.37 -1.16
N LEU A 68 -11.03 41.09 -0.86
CA LEU A 68 -10.85 40.65 0.52
C LEU A 68 -9.65 41.32 1.17
N ARG A 69 -8.52 41.49 0.46
CA ARG A 69 -7.35 42.22 0.99
C ARG A 69 -7.63 43.69 1.29
N GLU A 70 -8.58 44.29 0.58
CA GLU A 70 -9.05 45.65 0.87
C GLU A 70 -10.05 45.71 2.03
N LYS A 71 -10.88 44.67 2.18
CA LYS A 71 -12.00 44.64 3.12
C LYS A 71 -11.67 44.03 4.48
N THR A 72 -10.61 43.23 4.58
CA THR A 72 -10.17 42.59 5.82
C THR A 72 -8.67 42.73 6.02
N THR A 73 -8.25 42.76 7.29
CA THR A 73 -6.83 42.68 7.69
C THR A 73 -6.32 41.24 7.75
N ALA A 74 -7.21 40.25 7.64
CA ALA A 74 -6.85 38.84 7.66
C ALA A 74 -6.05 38.45 6.39
N PRO A 75 -5.08 37.53 6.49
CA PRO A 75 -4.32 37.04 5.34
C PRO A 75 -5.24 36.40 4.29
N VAL A 76 -5.06 36.81 3.03
CA VAL A 76 -5.81 36.27 1.88
C VAL A 76 -4.84 35.64 0.88
N MET A 77 -5.04 34.35 0.59
CA MET A 77 -4.22 33.59 -0.34
C MET A 77 -5.05 32.93 -1.45
N SER A 78 -4.57 33.02 -2.69
CA SER A 78 -5.16 32.29 -3.83
C SER A 78 -4.44 30.95 -4.02
N ILE A 79 -5.21 29.93 -4.41
CA ILE A 79 -4.67 28.64 -4.82
C ILE A 79 -3.88 28.67 -6.15
N LEU A 80 -3.82 29.81 -6.85
CA LEU A 80 -2.84 30.03 -7.93
C LEU A 80 -1.46 30.37 -7.35
N SER A 81 -1.43 31.38 -6.47
CA SER A 81 -0.18 31.93 -5.90
C SER A 81 0.55 30.96 -4.97
N ALA A 82 -0.19 30.25 -4.11
CA ALA A 82 0.39 29.34 -3.12
C ALA A 82 1.24 28.22 -3.73
N PRO A 83 0.73 27.44 -4.72
CA PRO A 83 1.50 26.36 -5.30
C PRO A 83 2.63 26.84 -6.22
N LEU A 84 2.51 28.01 -6.85
CA LEU A 84 3.62 28.60 -7.63
C LEU A 84 4.81 28.97 -6.74
N LEU A 85 4.53 29.61 -5.60
CA LEU A 85 5.55 29.94 -4.59
C LEU A 85 6.15 28.70 -3.94
N LEU A 86 5.36 27.65 -3.75
CA LEU A 86 5.86 26.37 -3.26
C LEU A 86 6.71 25.65 -4.32
N ALA A 87 6.22 25.59 -5.56
CA ALA A 87 6.87 24.88 -6.65
C ALA A 87 8.22 25.51 -7.05
N SER A 88 8.38 26.83 -6.89
CA SER A 88 9.66 27.50 -7.11
C SER A 88 10.76 27.05 -6.15
N THR A 89 10.40 26.48 -4.99
CA THR A 89 11.37 25.86 -4.07
C THR A 89 11.78 24.44 -4.50
N LEU A 90 11.02 23.83 -5.42
CA LEU A 90 11.21 22.45 -5.86
C LEU A 90 11.99 22.34 -7.18
N GLY A 91 11.95 23.37 -8.04
CA GLY A 91 12.64 23.38 -9.32
C GLY A 91 12.65 24.75 -10.00
N GLY A 92 13.52 24.91 -11.00
CA GLY A 92 13.75 26.19 -11.69
C GLY A 92 12.78 26.49 -12.82
N LYS A 93 12.04 25.48 -13.32
CA LYS A 93 11.09 25.62 -14.44
C LYS A 93 9.73 25.03 -14.07
N VAL A 94 8.87 25.85 -13.46
CA VAL A 94 7.52 25.44 -13.04
C VAL A 94 6.53 25.71 -14.17
N SER A 95 5.73 24.72 -14.55
CA SER A 95 4.70 24.89 -15.58
C SER A 95 3.30 24.58 -15.06
N ILE A 96 2.32 25.29 -15.59
CA ILE A 96 0.90 25.17 -15.24
C ILE A 96 0.18 24.42 -16.35
N LEU A 97 -0.60 23.40 -15.96
CA LEU A 97 -1.57 22.77 -16.85
C LEU A 97 -2.99 23.17 -16.44
N THR A 98 -3.69 23.88 -17.31
CA THR A 98 -5.05 24.40 -17.09
C THR A 98 -6.10 23.66 -17.94
N THR A 99 -7.37 24.01 -17.76
CA THR A 99 -8.52 23.39 -18.39
C THR A 99 -8.67 23.83 -19.85
N SER A 100 -9.25 25.01 -20.06
CA SER A 100 -9.64 25.54 -21.37
C SER A 100 -8.53 26.38 -22.02
N PRO A 101 -8.37 26.38 -23.36
CA PRO A 101 -7.38 27.20 -24.06
C PRO A 101 -7.52 28.69 -23.76
N ARG A 102 -8.75 29.14 -23.44
CA ARG A 102 -9.03 30.52 -23.02
C ARG A 102 -8.27 30.93 -21.75
N TRP A 103 -7.98 29.97 -20.87
CA TRP A 103 -7.26 30.22 -19.63
C TRP A 103 -5.76 30.43 -19.83
N VAL A 104 -5.16 30.01 -20.95
CA VAL A 104 -3.72 30.17 -21.17
C VAL A 104 -3.31 31.66 -21.11
N PRO A 105 -3.85 32.56 -21.95
CA PRO A 105 -3.47 33.98 -21.90
C PRO A 105 -3.93 34.68 -20.61
N LEU A 106 -5.04 34.22 -20.02
CA LEU A 106 -5.53 34.79 -18.75
C LEU A 106 -4.59 34.45 -17.59
N LEU A 107 -4.11 33.21 -17.51
CA LEU A 107 -3.17 32.81 -16.48
C LEU A 107 -1.79 33.40 -16.68
N GLU A 108 -1.35 33.62 -17.93
CA GLU A 108 -0.11 34.34 -18.21
C GLU A 108 -0.19 35.77 -17.64
N HIS A 109 -1.31 36.45 -17.87
CA HIS A 109 -1.59 37.76 -17.29
C HIS A 109 -1.70 37.70 -15.76
N ASP A 110 -2.37 36.70 -15.19
CA ASP A 110 -2.55 36.57 -13.75
C ASP A 110 -1.23 36.28 -13.01
N VAL A 111 -0.39 35.41 -13.58
CA VAL A 111 0.95 35.16 -13.06
C VAL A 111 1.79 36.44 -13.13
N GLN A 112 1.65 37.22 -14.20
CA GLN A 112 2.30 38.51 -14.35
C GLN A 112 1.82 39.56 -13.34
N SER A 113 0.51 39.66 -13.12
CA SER A 113 -0.07 40.62 -12.17
C SER A 113 0.32 40.30 -10.72
N LEU A 114 0.57 39.02 -10.42
CA LEU A 114 1.10 38.57 -9.13
C LEU A 114 2.63 38.74 -9.00
N GLY A 115 3.33 39.18 -10.06
CA GLY A 115 4.78 39.30 -10.06
C GLY A 115 5.53 37.96 -10.08
N LEU A 116 4.87 36.88 -10.50
CA LEU A 116 5.40 35.51 -10.48
C LEU A 116 5.82 35.00 -11.87
N SER A 117 5.89 35.87 -12.88
CA SER A 117 6.28 35.49 -14.25
C SER A 117 7.65 34.83 -14.35
N SER A 118 8.60 35.22 -13.48
CA SER A 118 9.92 34.60 -13.45
C SER A 118 9.91 33.16 -12.95
N LEU A 119 8.85 32.74 -12.26
CA LEU A 119 8.69 31.40 -11.70
C LEU A 119 7.90 30.47 -12.61
N CYS A 120 7.03 31.01 -13.48
CA CYS A 120 6.23 30.23 -14.41
C CYS A 120 6.90 30.16 -15.78
N HIS A 121 7.32 28.95 -16.17
CA HIS A 121 8.00 28.69 -17.42
C HIS A 121 7.03 28.58 -18.61
N ARG A 122 5.95 27.81 -18.46
CA ARG A 122 4.94 27.60 -19.51
C ARG A 122 3.56 27.36 -18.89
N ILE A 123 2.52 27.82 -19.58
CA ILE A 123 1.13 27.46 -19.32
C ILE A 123 0.59 26.69 -20.52
N ALA A 124 0.06 25.50 -20.28
CA ALA A 124 -0.60 24.67 -21.30
C ALA A 124 -2.04 24.39 -20.91
N SER A 125 -2.89 24.13 -21.89
CA SER A 125 -4.31 23.84 -21.70
C SER A 125 -4.62 22.40 -22.10
N SER A 126 -5.46 21.75 -21.30
CA SER A 126 -6.00 20.42 -21.56
C SER A 126 -7.00 20.37 -22.73
N GLY A 127 -7.61 21.50 -23.07
CA GLY A 127 -8.73 21.57 -24.00
C GLY A 127 -10.10 21.27 -23.38
N LEU A 128 -10.15 20.83 -22.12
CA LEU A 128 -11.37 20.47 -21.40
C LEU A 128 -11.96 21.66 -20.65
N ARG A 129 -13.28 21.73 -20.51
CA ARG A 129 -14.00 22.66 -19.65
C ARG A 129 -13.94 22.21 -18.19
N VAL A 130 -14.20 23.12 -17.24
CA VAL A 130 -14.13 22.82 -15.80
C VAL A 130 -15.14 21.73 -15.44
N LEU A 131 -16.38 21.84 -15.93
CA LEU A 131 -17.42 20.83 -15.72
C LEU A 131 -17.17 19.52 -16.49
N GLU A 132 -16.35 19.55 -17.54
CA GLU A 132 -15.94 18.35 -18.27
C GLU A 132 -14.96 17.49 -17.45
N LEU A 133 -14.22 18.08 -16.49
CA LEU A 133 -13.38 17.30 -15.58
C LEU A 133 -14.18 16.36 -14.68
N GLU A 134 -15.41 16.74 -14.33
CA GLU A 134 -16.31 15.94 -13.48
C GLU A 134 -17.26 15.06 -14.30
N SER A 135 -17.73 15.57 -15.45
CA SER A 135 -18.71 14.86 -16.28
C SER A 135 -18.10 13.82 -17.22
N LEU A 136 -16.85 13.99 -17.65
CA LEU A 136 -16.17 13.00 -18.48
C LEU A 136 -15.64 11.84 -17.63
N PRO A 137 -15.50 10.63 -18.21
CA PRO A 137 -14.83 9.52 -17.56
C PRO A 137 -13.42 9.94 -17.12
N ARG A 138 -13.12 9.78 -15.84
CA ARG A 138 -11.85 10.20 -15.23
C ARG A 138 -10.61 9.71 -15.98
N GLU A 139 -10.66 8.52 -16.57
CA GLU A 139 -9.54 7.98 -17.36
C GLU A 139 -9.23 8.84 -18.58
N GLN A 140 -10.26 9.32 -19.29
CA GLN A 140 -10.12 10.18 -20.45
C GLN A 140 -9.53 11.55 -20.06
N VAL A 141 -9.96 12.08 -18.91
CA VAL A 141 -9.43 13.33 -18.36
C VAL A 141 -7.95 13.18 -18.01
N LEU A 142 -7.58 12.13 -17.28
CA LEU A 142 -6.18 11.88 -16.88
C LEU A 142 -5.28 11.59 -18.08
N GLU A 143 -5.76 10.86 -19.10
CA GLU A 143 -5.01 10.60 -20.33
C GLU A 143 -4.71 11.90 -21.08
N THR A 144 -5.73 12.76 -21.21
CA THR A 144 -5.59 14.07 -21.87
C THR A 144 -4.58 14.94 -21.14
N LEU A 145 -4.72 15.05 -19.81
CA LEU A 145 -3.81 15.84 -18.98
C LEU A 145 -2.39 15.27 -18.99
N GLY A 146 -2.25 13.95 -18.86
CA GLY A 146 -0.95 13.27 -18.80
C GLY A 146 -0.17 13.37 -20.11
N ARG A 147 -0.88 13.26 -21.25
CA ARG A 147 -0.30 13.48 -22.58
C ARG A 147 0.30 14.88 -22.70
N ILE A 148 -0.46 15.91 -22.31
CA ILE A 148 -0.03 17.31 -22.44
C ILE A 148 1.09 17.63 -21.44
N ALA A 149 1.01 17.12 -20.22
CA ALA A 149 2.11 17.25 -19.27
C ALA A 149 3.41 16.65 -19.83
N ARG A 150 3.35 15.45 -20.41
CA ARG A 150 4.53 14.78 -20.95
C ARG A 150 5.05 15.44 -22.23
N GLU A 151 4.21 15.48 -23.27
CA GLU A 151 4.61 15.88 -24.62
C GLU A 151 4.87 17.39 -24.70
N ASP A 152 3.95 18.20 -24.15
CA ASP A 152 4.04 19.65 -24.29
C ASP A 152 4.88 20.29 -23.18
N LEU A 153 4.73 19.89 -21.91
CA LEU A 153 5.41 20.58 -20.80
C LEU A 153 6.80 20.01 -20.49
N VAL A 154 6.97 18.69 -20.45
CA VAL A 154 8.28 18.06 -20.17
C VAL A 154 9.13 17.99 -21.43
N GLU A 155 8.68 17.29 -22.47
CA GLU A 155 9.52 16.95 -23.63
C GLU A 155 9.82 18.18 -24.49
N ARG A 156 8.83 19.07 -24.71
CA ARG A 156 9.00 20.24 -25.57
C ARG A 156 9.62 21.45 -24.87
N ASP A 157 9.24 21.72 -23.62
CA ASP A 157 9.71 22.93 -22.91
C ASP A 157 10.75 22.65 -21.82
N GLY A 158 10.90 21.39 -21.40
CA GLY A 158 11.82 21.03 -20.33
C GLY A 158 11.38 21.53 -18.96
N SER A 159 10.09 21.47 -18.65
CA SER A 159 9.56 21.80 -17.31
C SER A 159 10.01 20.77 -16.28
N ASP A 160 10.55 21.24 -15.15
CA ASP A 160 11.04 20.38 -14.07
C ASP A 160 9.97 20.04 -13.04
N VAL A 161 9.01 20.97 -12.86
CA VAL A 161 7.90 20.84 -11.91
C VAL A 161 6.62 21.15 -12.65
N ILE A 162 5.74 20.15 -12.71
CA ILE A 162 4.39 20.32 -13.25
C ILE A 162 3.43 20.30 -12.09
N LEU A 163 2.67 21.38 -11.94
CA LEU A 163 1.56 21.41 -11.01
C LEU A 163 0.45 20.52 -11.57
N PHE A 164 0.36 19.28 -11.05
CA PHE A 164 -0.55 18.23 -11.50
C PHE A 164 -1.25 17.53 -10.32
N LEU A 165 -2.49 17.07 -10.53
CA LEU A 165 -3.26 16.31 -9.54
C LEU A 165 -2.87 14.80 -9.58
N ALA A 166 -2.38 14.28 -8.45
CA ALA A 166 -1.73 12.97 -8.26
C ALA A 166 -2.59 11.70 -8.48
N ASN A 167 -1.95 10.51 -8.54
CA ASN A 167 -2.61 9.19 -8.58
C ASN A 167 -3.10 8.75 -7.18
N GLU A 168 -4.39 8.45 -7.07
CA GLU A 168 -5.12 8.20 -5.81
C GLU A 168 -4.84 6.83 -5.17
N ASP A 169 -4.45 5.82 -5.95
CA ASP A 169 -4.32 4.44 -5.45
C ASP A 169 -3.04 4.22 -4.60
N LEU A 170 -2.06 5.11 -4.71
CA LEU A 170 -0.81 5.06 -3.95
C LEU A 170 -0.85 5.88 -2.67
N LEU A 171 -1.75 6.86 -2.56
CA LEU A 171 -1.85 7.77 -1.43
C LEU A 171 -2.38 7.07 -0.18
N PRO A 172 -2.16 7.65 1.02
CA PRO A 172 -2.78 7.15 2.24
C PRO A 172 -4.29 6.98 2.06
N VAL A 173 -4.82 5.84 2.51
CA VAL A 173 -6.22 5.49 2.29
C VAL A 173 -7.13 6.48 3.01
N GLU A 174 -8.06 7.07 2.28
CA GLU A 174 -9.08 7.97 2.83
C GLU A 174 -9.97 7.28 3.87
N GLU A 175 -10.39 8.03 4.89
CA GLU A 175 -11.20 7.54 6.00
C GLU A 175 -12.50 6.84 5.56
N LYS A 176 -13.19 7.36 4.53
CA LYS A 176 -14.41 6.76 3.98
C LYS A 176 -14.20 5.34 3.43
N LYS A 177 -12.98 5.01 3.00
CA LYS A 177 -12.62 3.70 2.45
C LYS A 177 -12.05 2.74 3.50
N ARG A 178 -11.89 3.19 4.75
CA ARG A 178 -11.45 2.39 5.90
C ARG A 178 -12.64 1.67 6.53
N THR A 179 -13.14 0.64 5.85
CA THR A 179 -14.39 -0.04 6.24
C THR A 179 -14.19 -1.32 7.05
N TRP A 180 -12.95 -1.79 7.20
CA TRP A 180 -12.65 -3.08 7.82
C TRP A 180 -12.55 -2.94 9.34
N ASP A 181 -13.41 -3.66 10.04
CA ASP A 181 -13.40 -3.80 11.49
C ASP A 181 -12.73 -5.12 11.91
N HIS A 182 -12.58 -5.30 13.22
CA HIS A 182 -11.98 -6.49 13.81
C HIS A 182 -12.60 -7.81 13.29
N MET A 183 -13.93 -7.87 13.13
CA MET A 183 -14.61 -9.06 12.59
C MET A 183 -14.31 -9.28 11.11
N SER A 184 -14.12 -8.22 10.33
CA SER A 184 -13.71 -8.33 8.92
C SER A 184 -12.34 -8.99 8.81
N PHE A 185 -11.41 -8.67 9.72
CA PHE A 185 -10.09 -9.31 9.77
C PHE A 185 -10.18 -10.77 10.22
N VAL A 186 -10.98 -11.10 11.24
CA VAL A 186 -11.21 -12.51 11.62
C VAL A 186 -11.78 -13.30 10.43
N ALA A 187 -12.81 -12.78 9.79
CA ALA A 187 -13.42 -13.41 8.63
C ALA A 187 -12.43 -13.56 7.47
N PHE A 188 -11.58 -12.56 7.23
CA PHE A 188 -10.50 -12.63 6.25
C PHE A 188 -9.55 -13.79 6.56
N TRP A 189 -9.06 -13.91 7.80
CA TRP A 189 -8.15 -14.98 8.17
C TRP A 189 -8.81 -16.36 8.12
N VAL A 190 -10.08 -16.47 8.55
CA VAL A 190 -10.82 -17.75 8.45
C VAL A 190 -10.98 -18.11 6.98
N ALA A 191 -11.38 -17.17 6.14
CA ALA A 191 -11.46 -17.38 4.71
C ALA A 191 -10.09 -17.76 4.12
N ASP A 192 -9.00 -17.16 4.59
CA ASP A 192 -7.66 -17.41 4.11
C ASP A 192 -7.21 -18.85 4.40
N CYS A 193 -7.28 -19.30 5.66
CA CYS A 193 -6.83 -20.65 6.04
C CYS A 193 -7.65 -21.77 5.39
N PHE A 194 -8.88 -21.46 4.97
CA PHE A 194 -9.79 -22.32 4.26
C PHE A 194 -9.50 -22.27 2.74
N ASN A 195 -8.34 -22.78 2.31
CA ASN A 195 -7.91 -22.82 0.90
C ASN A 195 -7.24 -24.16 0.53
N LEU A 196 -7.19 -24.51 -0.76
CA LEU A 196 -6.72 -25.83 -1.21
C LEU A 196 -5.21 -26.05 -0.99
N ASN A 197 -4.38 -25.01 -1.05
CA ASN A 197 -2.94 -25.15 -0.81
C ASN A 197 -2.65 -25.67 0.61
N THR A 198 -3.41 -25.20 1.60
CA THR A 198 -3.27 -25.66 2.98
C THR A 198 -3.57 -27.17 3.11
N PHE A 199 -4.50 -27.71 2.31
CA PHE A 199 -4.76 -29.16 2.24
C PHE A 199 -3.59 -29.92 1.66
N THR A 200 -3.03 -29.42 0.55
CA THR A 200 -1.90 -30.06 -0.12
C THR A 200 -0.69 -30.12 0.79
N ILE A 201 -0.43 -29.07 1.58
CA ILE A 201 0.65 -29.05 2.57
C ILE A 201 0.40 -30.07 3.70
N ALA A 202 -0.80 -30.13 4.25
CA ALA A 202 -1.13 -31.12 5.29
C ALA A 202 -1.03 -32.56 4.76
N SER A 203 -1.49 -32.80 3.52
CA SER A 203 -1.38 -34.09 2.84
C SER A 203 0.07 -34.48 2.57
N SER A 204 0.89 -33.55 2.07
CA SER A 204 2.30 -33.80 1.75
C SER A 204 3.15 -34.12 2.99
N MET A 205 2.79 -33.60 4.16
CA MET A 205 3.43 -33.96 5.43
C MET A 205 3.22 -35.44 5.77
N VAL A 206 2.00 -35.95 5.60
CA VAL A 206 1.65 -37.35 5.88
C VAL A 206 2.32 -38.28 4.88
N THR A 207 2.38 -37.90 3.59
CA THR A 207 3.12 -38.68 2.58
C THR A 207 4.63 -38.63 2.81
N SER A 208 5.16 -37.55 3.39
CA SER A 208 6.58 -37.35 3.71
C SER A 208 7.11 -38.14 4.92
N ALA A 209 6.38 -39.16 5.38
CA ALA A 209 6.69 -40.05 6.51
C ALA A 209 6.34 -39.54 7.93
N LEU A 210 5.55 -38.46 8.06
CA LEU A 210 5.02 -38.02 9.35
C LEU A 210 3.68 -38.71 9.64
N THR A 211 3.37 -38.93 10.92
CA THR A 211 2.03 -39.33 11.35
C THR A 211 1.08 -38.13 11.31
N TRP A 212 -0.23 -38.40 11.27
CA TRP A 212 -1.26 -37.35 11.21
C TRP A 212 -1.15 -36.35 12.39
N TRP A 213 -0.87 -36.83 13.61
CA TRP A 213 -0.77 -35.97 14.79
C TRP A 213 0.53 -35.15 14.80
N GLN A 214 1.63 -35.71 14.29
CA GLN A 214 2.88 -34.96 14.10
C GLN A 214 2.71 -33.84 13.07
N ALA A 215 2.05 -34.13 11.95
CA ALA A 215 1.72 -33.13 10.94
C ALA A 215 0.82 -32.03 11.54
N PHE A 216 -0.20 -32.39 12.31
CA PHE A 216 -1.08 -31.44 12.99
C PHE A 216 -0.33 -30.50 13.94
N ILE A 217 0.58 -31.05 14.76
CA ILE A 217 1.44 -30.23 15.65
C ILE A 217 2.36 -29.31 14.84
N CYS A 218 2.96 -29.80 13.75
CA CYS A 218 3.82 -28.97 12.90
C CYS A 218 3.06 -27.79 12.29
N VAL A 219 1.81 -28.02 11.87
CA VAL A 219 0.93 -26.98 11.34
C VAL A 219 0.59 -25.93 12.40
N ILE A 220 0.21 -26.35 13.62
CA ILE A 220 -0.05 -25.44 14.74
C ILE A 220 1.18 -24.58 15.02
N ILE A 221 2.35 -25.22 15.18
CA ILE A 221 3.60 -24.51 15.47
C ILE A 221 3.92 -23.52 14.33
N GLY A 222 3.85 -23.95 13.08
CA GLY A 222 4.12 -23.11 11.91
C GLY A 222 3.24 -21.86 11.88
N TYR A 223 1.93 -21.99 12.03
CA TYR A 223 1.01 -20.85 12.00
C TYR A 223 1.10 -19.97 13.25
N CYS A 224 1.36 -20.54 14.43
CA CYS A 224 1.63 -19.75 15.63
C CYS A 224 2.86 -18.86 15.47
N LEU A 225 3.88 -19.30 14.72
CA LEU A 225 5.09 -18.53 14.45
C LEU A 225 4.88 -17.42 13.40
N VAL A 226 3.94 -17.60 12.47
CA VAL A 226 3.57 -16.59 11.45
C VAL A 226 2.89 -15.37 12.09
N GLY A 227 1.97 -15.60 13.03
CA GLY A 227 1.12 -14.56 13.61
C GLY A 227 1.85 -13.31 14.12
N PRO A 228 2.93 -13.43 14.91
CA PRO A 228 3.70 -12.28 15.37
C PRO A 228 4.32 -11.45 14.23
N LEU A 229 4.99 -12.10 13.27
CA LEU A 229 5.69 -11.41 12.18
C LEU A 229 4.71 -10.70 11.23
N LEU A 230 3.57 -11.34 10.98
CA LEU A 230 2.46 -10.74 10.25
C LEU A 230 1.99 -9.44 10.91
N VAL A 231 1.79 -9.44 12.23
CA VAL A 231 1.26 -8.27 12.95
C VAL A 231 2.27 -7.13 13.04
N LEU A 232 3.55 -7.48 13.21
CA LEU A 232 4.64 -6.52 13.20
C LEU A 232 4.72 -5.78 11.85
N ASN A 233 4.52 -6.48 10.72
CA ASN A 233 4.48 -5.87 9.40
C ASN A 233 3.15 -5.16 9.09
N ALA A 234 2.02 -5.63 9.63
CA ALA A 234 0.71 -5.00 9.40
C ALA A 234 0.60 -3.62 10.06
N ARG A 235 1.26 -3.41 11.20
CA ARG A 235 1.16 -2.20 12.02
C ARG A 235 1.42 -0.89 11.26
N PRO A 236 2.53 -0.70 10.51
CA PRO A 236 2.78 0.55 9.78
C PRO A 236 1.67 0.87 8.77
N GLY A 237 1.11 -0.15 8.11
CA GLY A 237 -0.04 0.02 7.22
C GLY A 237 -1.31 0.41 7.97
N ALA A 238 -1.58 -0.19 9.13
CA ALA A 238 -2.75 0.12 9.95
C ALA A 238 -2.72 1.51 10.61
N VAL A 239 -1.54 1.97 11.02
CA VAL A 239 -1.35 3.26 11.71
C VAL A 239 -1.35 4.40 10.70
N HIS A 240 -0.54 4.30 9.65
CA HIS A 240 -0.34 5.38 8.70
C HIS A 240 -1.21 5.26 7.45
N ASN A 241 -2.02 4.19 7.33
CA ASN A 241 -2.98 3.96 6.24
C ASN A 241 -2.31 3.88 4.86
N ILE A 242 -1.06 3.43 4.80
CA ILE A 242 -0.28 3.32 3.57
C ILE A 242 -0.14 1.84 3.14
N PRO A 243 -0.18 1.55 1.82
CA PRO A 243 -0.01 0.19 1.32
C PRO A 243 1.46 -0.24 1.39
N PHE A 244 1.72 -1.53 1.19
CA PHE A 244 3.05 -2.14 1.25
C PHE A 244 4.10 -1.39 0.41
N PRO A 245 3.85 -0.98 -0.85
CA PRO A 245 4.89 -0.31 -1.62
C PRO A 245 5.33 1.01 -0.99
N ALA A 246 4.41 1.72 -0.33
CA ALA A 246 4.72 2.95 0.39
C ALA A 246 5.45 2.66 1.71
N VAL A 247 5.08 1.61 2.45
CA VAL A 247 5.87 1.15 3.62
C VAL A 247 7.29 0.78 3.19
N ASN A 248 7.44 0.10 2.07
CA ASN A 248 8.73 -0.39 1.60
C ASN A 248 9.69 0.75 1.18
N ARG A 249 9.16 1.91 0.77
CA ARG A 249 9.96 3.13 0.53
C ARG A 249 10.63 3.65 1.80
N THR A 250 10.07 3.42 2.98
CA THR A 250 10.69 3.85 4.24
C THR A 250 11.99 3.09 4.48
N THR A 251 11.99 1.79 4.18
CA THR A 251 13.12 0.89 4.45
C THR A 251 14.14 0.88 3.31
N PHE A 252 13.72 0.65 2.06
CA PHE A 252 14.64 0.46 0.93
C PHE A 252 14.92 1.75 0.15
N GLY A 253 14.18 2.83 0.41
CA GLY A 253 14.27 4.10 -0.31
C GLY A 253 13.31 4.19 -1.50
N LEU A 254 13.17 5.40 -2.05
CA LEU A 254 12.20 5.69 -3.11
C LEU A 254 12.38 4.78 -4.35
N PHE A 255 13.59 4.70 -4.90
CA PHE A 255 13.92 3.82 -6.03
C PHE A 255 14.34 2.42 -5.58
N GLY A 256 15.01 2.31 -4.42
CA GLY A 256 15.43 1.03 -3.88
C GLY A 256 14.26 0.11 -3.53
N SER A 257 13.07 0.66 -3.26
CA SER A 257 11.84 -0.10 -3.00
C SER A 257 11.31 -0.88 -4.21
N LEU A 258 11.76 -0.57 -5.44
CA LEU A 258 11.30 -1.25 -6.65
C LEU A 258 11.66 -2.75 -6.64
N TRP A 259 12.82 -3.13 -6.08
CA TRP A 259 13.23 -4.53 -6.04
C TRP A 259 12.29 -5.41 -5.18
N PRO A 260 11.99 -5.07 -3.91
CA PRO A 260 11.01 -5.85 -3.16
C PRO A 260 9.61 -5.83 -3.78
N VAL A 261 9.20 -4.71 -4.39
CA VAL A 261 7.91 -4.59 -5.09
C VAL A 261 7.84 -5.53 -6.30
N ILE A 262 8.91 -5.63 -7.11
CA ILE A 262 8.98 -6.58 -8.24
C ILE A 262 8.93 -8.03 -7.75
N ASN A 263 9.71 -8.37 -6.72
CA ASN A 263 9.72 -9.74 -6.17
C ASN A 263 8.33 -10.15 -5.67
N ARG A 264 7.66 -9.23 -4.98
CA ARG A 264 6.32 -9.42 -4.45
C ARG A 264 5.27 -9.52 -5.57
N ALA A 265 5.31 -8.62 -6.55
CA ALA A 265 4.42 -8.65 -7.71
C ALA A 265 4.54 -9.96 -8.49
N GLY A 266 5.78 -10.41 -8.74
CA GLY A 266 6.05 -11.68 -9.40
C GLY A 266 5.43 -12.86 -8.65
N MET A 267 5.62 -12.92 -7.33
CA MET A 267 5.01 -13.97 -6.51
C MET A 267 3.47 -13.89 -6.54
N ALA A 268 2.89 -12.69 -6.45
CA ALA A 268 1.44 -12.52 -6.52
C ALA A 268 0.87 -13.01 -7.86
N CYS A 269 1.54 -12.74 -8.99
CA CYS A 269 1.16 -13.29 -10.30
C CYS A 269 1.24 -14.83 -10.34
N ILE A 270 2.27 -15.42 -9.71
CA ILE A 270 2.44 -16.87 -9.69
C ILE A 270 1.38 -17.54 -8.82
N TRP A 271 1.15 -17.02 -7.63
CA TRP A 271 0.03 -17.48 -6.82
C TRP A 271 -1.29 -17.31 -7.54
N TRP A 272 -1.44 -16.25 -8.34
CA TRP A 272 -2.65 -16.10 -9.13
C TRP A 272 -2.88 -17.27 -10.10
N GLY A 273 -1.85 -17.66 -10.84
CA GLY A 273 -1.89 -18.80 -11.76
C GLY A 273 -2.12 -20.13 -11.05
N VAL A 274 -1.37 -20.39 -9.97
CA VAL A 274 -1.49 -21.59 -9.13
C VAL A 274 -2.91 -21.75 -8.59
N GLN A 275 -3.48 -20.68 -8.04
CA GLN A 275 -4.84 -20.70 -7.49
C GLN A 275 -5.91 -20.83 -8.58
N ALA A 276 -5.68 -20.25 -9.76
CA ALA A 276 -6.55 -20.41 -10.90
C ALA A 276 -6.55 -21.85 -11.41
N TRP A 277 -5.39 -22.52 -11.43
CA TRP A 277 -5.28 -23.94 -11.79
C TRP A 277 -6.13 -24.83 -10.88
N LEU A 278 -5.91 -24.71 -9.57
CA LEU A 278 -6.63 -25.45 -8.56
C LEU A 278 -8.15 -25.19 -8.59
N GLY A 279 -8.55 -23.93 -8.82
CA GLY A 279 -9.94 -23.58 -9.04
C GLY A 279 -10.52 -24.21 -10.33
N GLY A 280 -9.71 -24.29 -11.38
CA GLY A 280 -10.02 -24.96 -12.63
C GLY A 280 -10.29 -26.45 -12.49
N GLU A 281 -9.51 -27.15 -11.66
CA GLU A 281 -9.73 -28.56 -11.34
C GLU A 281 -11.08 -28.79 -10.65
N CYS A 282 -11.48 -27.88 -9.76
CA CYS A 282 -12.81 -27.93 -9.15
C CYS A 282 -13.92 -27.76 -10.20
N VAL A 283 -13.77 -26.82 -11.13
CA VAL A 283 -14.73 -26.64 -12.24
C VAL A 283 -14.77 -27.89 -13.13
N TYR A 284 -13.63 -28.49 -13.43
CA TYR A 284 -13.57 -29.74 -14.19
C TYR A 284 -14.35 -30.87 -13.51
N VAL A 285 -14.22 -31.04 -12.19
CA VAL A 285 -15.00 -32.04 -11.44
C VAL A 285 -16.51 -31.75 -11.52
N VAL A 286 -16.91 -30.47 -11.42
CA VAL A 286 -18.32 -30.06 -11.61
C VAL A 286 -18.80 -30.39 -13.02
N LEU A 287 -18.00 -30.13 -14.04
CA LEU A 287 -18.34 -30.48 -15.43
C LEU A 287 -18.51 -31.99 -15.61
N CYS A 288 -17.65 -32.82 -15.00
CA CYS A 288 -17.79 -34.27 -15.03
C CYS A 288 -19.07 -34.76 -14.32
N ALA A 289 -19.51 -34.06 -13.28
CA ALA A 289 -20.75 -34.39 -12.56
C ALA A 289 -22.00 -34.03 -13.36
N ILE A 290 -22.00 -32.90 -14.08
CA ILE A 290 -23.12 -32.48 -14.93
C ILE A 290 -23.13 -33.28 -16.24
N TRP A 291 -21.95 -33.44 -16.85
CA TRP A 291 -21.73 -34.15 -18.10
C TRP A 291 -20.67 -35.25 -17.91
N PRO A 292 -21.10 -36.50 -17.71
CA PRO A 292 -20.20 -37.65 -17.62
C PRO A 292 -19.37 -37.92 -18.88
N SER A 293 -19.67 -37.22 -19.99
CA SER A 293 -18.92 -37.25 -21.25
C SER A 293 -17.71 -36.28 -21.29
N THR A 294 -17.51 -35.46 -20.25
CA THR A 294 -16.42 -34.47 -20.16
C THR A 294 -15.01 -35.12 -20.21
N PRO A 295 -14.74 -36.26 -19.54
CA PRO A 295 -13.45 -36.94 -19.66
C PRO A 295 -13.11 -37.43 -21.08
N GLN A 296 -14.12 -37.63 -21.93
CA GLN A 296 -13.98 -38.15 -23.30
C GLN A 296 -13.70 -37.04 -24.33
N ILE A 297 -13.57 -35.79 -23.91
CA ILE A 297 -13.15 -34.70 -24.79
C ILE A 297 -11.80 -35.05 -25.41
N ARG A 298 -11.72 -34.96 -26.74
CA ARG A 298 -10.50 -35.25 -27.49
C ARG A 298 -9.34 -34.39 -26.95
N ASN A 299 -8.30 -35.06 -26.47
CA ASN A 299 -7.11 -34.36 -26.00
C ASN A 299 -6.30 -33.81 -27.19
N ILE A 300 -6.15 -32.49 -27.25
CA ILE A 300 -5.35 -31.75 -28.24
C ILE A 300 -3.97 -31.40 -27.64
N MET A 301 -3.84 -31.45 -26.31
CA MET A 301 -2.60 -31.11 -25.62
C MET A 301 -1.50 -32.14 -25.88
N SER A 302 -0.27 -31.67 -26.11
CA SER A 302 0.90 -32.53 -26.30
C SER A 302 1.21 -33.34 -25.04
N PRO A 303 1.78 -34.56 -25.12
CA PRO A 303 2.21 -35.29 -23.92
C PRO A 303 3.16 -34.51 -23.00
N ALA A 304 3.94 -33.56 -23.55
CA ALA A 304 4.84 -32.67 -22.82
C ALA A 304 4.15 -31.55 -22.01
N SER A 305 2.82 -31.40 -22.13
CA SER A 305 2.08 -30.40 -21.34
C SER A 305 1.67 -30.90 -19.97
N GLU A 306 1.82 -32.21 -19.70
CA GLU A 306 1.52 -32.84 -18.39
C GLU A 306 0.08 -32.57 -17.91
N THR A 307 -0.82 -32.33 -18.85
CA THR A 307 -2.24 -32.00 -18.62
C THR A 307 -3.08 -32.41 -19.82
N THR A 308 -4.41 -32.45 -19.65
CA THR A 308 -5.37 -32.79 -20.72
C THR A 308 -6.25 -31.60 -21.10
N SER A 309 -6.72 -31.57 -22.35
CA SER A 309 -7.64 -30.52 -22.83
C SER A 309 -8.91 -30.38 -21.97
N ALA A 310 -9.40 -31.47 -21.39
CA ALA A 310 -10.60 -31.46 -20.56
C ALA A 310 -10.38 -30.70 -19.23
N VAL A 311 -9.22 -30.84 -18.60
CA VAL A 311 -8.88 -30.11 -17.37
C VAL A 311 -8.56 -28.64 -17.68
N VAL A 312 -7.86 -28.38 -18.79
CA VAL A 312 -7.60 -27.02 -19.28
C VAL A 312 -8.90 -26.26 -19.57
N LEU A 313 -9.94 -26.95 -20.07
CA LEU A 313 -11.26 -26.34 -20.23
C LEU A 313 -11.83 -25.85 -18.89
N GLY A 314 -11.76 -26.67 -17.84
CA GLY A 314 -12.18 -26.27 -16.48
C GLY A 314 -11.38 -25.06 -15.97
N PHE A 315 -10.07 -25.05 -16.21
CA PHE A 315 -9.20 -23.90 -15.92
C PHE A 315 -9.61 -22.63 -16.68
N CYS A 316 -9.85 -22.70 -17.99
CA CYS A 316 -10.26 -21.53 -18.78
C CYS A 316 -11.61 -20.96 -18.31
N ILE A 317 -12.56 -21.82 -17.97
CA ILE A 317 -13.86 -21.38 -17.42
C ILE A 317 -13.64 -20.68 -16.08
N TYR A 318 -12.86 -21.28 -15.18
CA TYR A 318 -12.55 -20.65 -13.89
C TYR A 318 -11.82 -19.32 -14.06
N TRP A 319 -10.85 -19.26 -14.98
CA TRP A 319 -10.08 -18.06 -15.30
C TRP A 319 -11.01 -16.91 -15.71
N ILE A 320 -11.93 -17.15 -16.65
CA ILE A 320 -12.91 -16.14 -17.09
C ILE A 320 -13.81 -15.68 -15.92
N LEU A 321 -14.33 -16.63 -15.14
CA LEU A 321 -15.18 -16.32 -13.99
C LEU A 321 -14.44 -15.46 -12.96
N SER A 322 -13.15 -15.74 -12.73
CA SER A 322 -12.31 -15.01 -11.78
C SER A 322 -11.96 -13.58 -12.23
N LEU A 323 -12.09 -13.24 -13.51
CA LEU A 323 -11.90 -11.86 -13.96
C LEU A 323 -13.04 -10.94 -13.51
N THR A 324 -14.26 -11.46 -13.45
CA THR A 324 -15.44 -10.67 -13.07
C THR A 324 -15.34 -10.18 -11.62
N THR A 325 -14.68 -10.95 -10.76
CA THR A 325 -14.53 -10.63 -9.34
C THR A 325 -13.44 -9.58 -9.07
N ILE A 326 -12.54 -9.27 -10.01
CA ILE A 326 -11.56 -8.17 -9.92
C ILE A 326 -12.25 -6.79 -9.86
N TRP A 327 -13.47 -6.68 -10.40
CA TRP A 327 -14.22 -5.43 -10.38
C TRP A 327 -14.73 -5.04 -9.00
N VAL A 328 -14.80 -6.00 -8.06
CA VAL A 328 -15.28 -5.76 -6.70
C VAL A 328 -14.28 -4.85 -5.97
N PRO A 329 -14.70 -3.65 -5.52
CA PRO A 329 -13.81 -2.73 -4.83
C PRO A 329 -13.28 -3.33 -3.52
N ILE A 330 -12.01 -3.06 -3.18
CA ILE A 330 -11.32 -3.63 -2.00
C ILE A 330 -12.11 -3.41 -0.70
N HIS A 331 -12.71 -2.23 -0.52
CA HIS A 331 -13.47 -1.89 0.68
C HIS A 331 -14.79 -2.69 0.83
N GLN A 332 -15.26 -3.35 -0.25
CA GLN A 332 -16.47 -4.19 -0.25
C GLN A 332 -16.15 -5.68 -0.10
N LEU A 333 -14.88 -6.09 -0.27
CA LEU A 333 -14.46 -7.50 -0.17
C LEU A 333 -14.73 -8.13 1.20
N ARG A 334 -14.87 -7.33 2.26
CA ARG A 334 -15.22 -7.81 3.60
C ARG A 334 -16.44 -8.75 3.61
N TRP A 335 -17.45 -8.46 2.79
CA TRP A 335 -18.66 -9.29 2.70
C TRP A 335 -18.38 -10.65 2.08
N LEU A 336 -17.47 -10.72 1.11
CA LEU A 336 -17.04 -11.99 0.53
C LEU A 336 -16.28 -12.82 1.56
N PHE A 337 -15.46 -12.21 2.41
CA PHE A 337 -14.80 -12.92 3.50
C PHE A 337 -15.78 -13.43 4.55
N TYR A 338 -16.79 -12.66 4.92
CA TYR A 338 -17.83 -13.12 5.85
C TYR A 338 -18.56 -14.36 5.32
N VAL A 339 -19.02 -14.32 4.07
CA VAL A 339 -19.70 -15.46 3.44
C VAL A 339 -18.78 -16.67 3.41
N LYS A 340 -17.53 -16.48 3.00
CA LYS A 340 -16.54 -17.56 2.91
C LYS A 340 -16.18 -18.15 4.26
N ALA A 341 -16.02 -17.32 5.28
CA ALA A 341 -15.67 -17.74 6.64
C ALA A 341 -16.74 -18.63 7.28
N ILE A 342 -17.99 -18.56 6.81
CA ILE A 342 -19.10 -19.43 7.26
C ILE A 342 -19.18 -20.69 6.40
N ILE A 343 -19.22 -20.52 5.08
CA ILE A 343 -19.43 -21.65 4.16
C ILE A 343 -18.26 -22.63 4.21
N GLY A 344 -17.03 -22.14 4.32
CA GLY A 344 -15.83 -22.97 4.34
C GLY A 344 -15.87 -24.05 5.41
N PRO A 345 -15.88 -23.69 6.71
CA PRO A 345 -16.01 -24.66 7.82
C PRO A 345 -17.08 -25.72 7.64
N ILE A 346 -18.25 -25.34 7.14
CA ILE A 346 -19.37 -26.25 6.93
C ILE A 346 -19.01 -27.29 5.85
N VAL A 347 -18.50 -26.85 4.70
CA VAL A 347 -18.09 -27.76 3.61
C VAL A 347 -16.95 -28.67 4.06
N GLY A 348 -16.02 -28.11 4.83
CA GLY A 348 -14.91 -28.84 5.43
C GLY A 348 -15.30 -30.02 6.29
N LEU A 349 -16.14 -29.74 7.29
CA LEU A 349 -16.65 -30.75 8.21
C LEU A 349 -17.54 -31.78 7.48
N ALA A 350 -18.29 -31.34 6.47
CA ALA A 350 -19.09 -32.25 5.63
C ALA A 350 -18.21 -33.21 4.81
N LEU A 351 -17.14 -32.71 4.17
CA LEU A 351 -16.19 -33.54 3.42
C LEU A 351 -15.44 -34.52 4.34
N PHE A 352 -15.04 -34.06 5.52
CA PHE A 352 -14.43 -34.93 6.53
C PHE A 352 -15.40 -36.05 6.95
N GLY A 353 -16.64 -35.70 7.29
CA GLY A 353 -17.69 -36.68 7.62
C GLY A 353 -17.96 -37.67 6.49
N TRP A 354 -18.03 -37.19 5.24
CA TRP A 354 -18.19 -38.04 4.06
C TRP A 354 -17.01 -39.00 3.87
N SER A 355 -15.78 -38.52 4.04
CA SER A 355 -14.57 -39.35 3.94
C SER A 355 -14.55 -40.45 5.00
N LEU A 356 -14.95 -40.13 6.24
CA LEU A 356 -15.07 -41.12 7.32
C LEU A 356 -16.11 -42.20 6.99
N GLY A 357 -17.26 -41.80 6.42
CA GLY A 357 -18.30 -42.74 5.98
C GLY A 357 -17.85 -43.70 4.87
N ARG A 358 -16.90 -43.29 4.03
CA ARG A 358 -16.34 -44.14 2.95
C ARG A 358 -15.33 -45.17 3.42
N VAL A 359 -14.72 -44.99 4.59
CA VAL A 359 -13.67 -45.88 5.14
C VAL A 359 -14.26 -47.05 5.96
N SER A 360 -15.59 -47.25 5.91
CA SER A 360 -16.28 -48.46 6.42
C SER A 360 -15.83 -48.89 7.83
N GLY A 361 -15.72 -47.95 8.78
CA GLY A 361 -15.40 -48.24 10.18
C GLY A 361 -13.93 -48.62 10.48
N ASN A 362 -13.06 -48.74 9.47
CA ASN A 362 -11.64 -49.04 9.65
C ASN A 362 -10.78 -47.77 9.66
N MET A 363 -10.96 -46.93 10.68
CA MET A 363 -10.08 -45.78 10.95
C MET A 363 -8.62 -46.21 11.28
N GLY A 364 -8.42 -47.48 11.63
CA GLY A 364 -7.17 -48.05 12.11
C GLY A 364 -5.92 -47.76 11.26
N PRO A 365 -5.91 -47.85 9.92
CA PRO A 365 -4.67 -47.71 9.16
C PRO A 365 -4.07 -46.30 9.18
N VAL A 366 -4.90 -45.25 9.25
CA VAL A 366 -4.40 -43.85 9.24
C VAL A 366 -4.05 -43.39 10.66
N PHE A 367 -4.90 -43.71 11.64
CA PHE A 367 -4.68 -43.32 13.04
C PHE A 367 -3.61 -44.17 13.74
N SER A 368 -3.45 -45.43 13.32
CA SER A 368 -2.49 -46.38 13.90
C SER A 368 -1.25 -46.60 13.03
N ALA A 369 -1.11 -45.90 11.89
CA ALA A 369 0.13 -45.94 11.11
C ALA A 369 1.29 -45.33 11.92
N PRO A 370 2.35 -46.09 12.22
CA PRO A 370 3.53 -45.55 12.88
C PRO A 370 4.29 -44.60 11.94
N ALA A 371 5.03 -43.65 12.52
CA ALA A 371 5.91 -42.78 11.74
C ALA A 371 6.91 -43.64 10.96
N LYS A 372 7.05 -43.40 9.64
CA LYS A 372 8.05 -44.10 8.81
C LYS A 372 9.48 -43.53 9.02
N ALA A 373 9.64 -42.50 9.85
CA ALA A 373 10.92 -41.90 10.21
C ALA A 373 11.14 -41.90 11.74
N SER A 374 12.38 -42.12 12.20
CA SER A 374 12.76 -42.13 13.61
C SER A 374 14.05 -41.34 13.88
N GLY A 375 14.27 -40.98 15.16
CA GLY A 375 15.48 -40.29 15.61
C GLY A 375 15.66 -38.87 15.02
N SER A 376 16.90 -38.49 14.72
CA SER A 376 17.23 -37.16 14.17
C SER A 376 16.54 -36.88 12.82
N LYS A 377 16.31 -37.92 12.00
CA LYS A 377 15.62 -37.78 10.71
C LYS A 377 14.17 -37.33 10.88
N LEU A 378 13.49 -37.79 11.93
CA LEU A 378 12.13 -37.36 12.25
C LEU A 378 12.11 -35.87 12.65
N ALA A 379 13.04 -35.44 13.51
CA ALA A 379 13.12 -34.05 13.95
C ALA A 379 13.32 -33.07 12.78
N TRP A 380 14.23 -33.38 11.85
CA TRP A 380 14.45 -32.54 10.67
C TRP A 380 13.28 -32.56 9.68
N LYS A 381 12.56 -33.68 9.55
CA LYS A 381 11.31 -33.73 8.78
C LYS A 381 10.21 -32.86 9.40
N MET A 382 10.11 -32.81 10.72
CA MET A 382 9.17 -31.91 11.41
C MET A 382 9.55 -30.44 11.22
N ILE A 383 10.84 -30.10 11.29
CA ILE A 383 11.33 -28.73 11.00
C ILE A 383 11.02 -28.32 9.57
N ALA A 384 11.25 -29.20 8.60
CA ALA A 384 10.92 -28.95 7.20
C ALA A 384 9.40 -28.76 7.01
N ALA A 385 8.57 -29.56 7.69
CA ALA A 385 7.12 -29.41 7.68
C ALA A 385 6.66 -28.05 8.23
N ILE A 386 7.15 -27.65 9.42
CA ILE A 386 6.87 -26.33 10.03
C ILE A 386 7.26 -25.21 9.06
N SER A 387 8.41 -25.33 8.41
CA SER A 387 8.93 -24.32 7.50
C SER A 387 8.13 -24.25 6.19
N SER A 388 7.59 -25.38 5.71
CA SER A 388 6.65 -25.39 4.57
C SER A 388 5.35 -24.67 4.90
N THR A 389 4.79 -24.86 6.11
CA THR A 389 3.61 -24.13 6.58
C THR A 389 3.89 -22.63 6.67
N PHE A 390 5.07 -22.27 7.17
CA PHE A 390 5.51 -20.89 7.29
C PHE A 390 5.66 -20.22 5.91
N ASN A 391 6.37 -20.85 4.98
CA ASN A 391 6.63 -20.32 3.64
C ASN A 391 5.34 -20.06 2.85
N ASN A 392 4.31 -20.89 3.04
CA ASN A 392 2.99 -20.67 2.46
C ASN A 392 2.35 -19.33 2.85
N MET A 393 2.63 -18.83 4.07
CA MET A 393 2.08 -17.57 4.58
C MET A 393 3.03 -16.38 4.41
N PHE A 394 4.25 -16.60 3.91
CA PHE A 394 5.26 -15.55 3.88
C PHE A 394 4.84 -14.37 3.02
N THR A 395 4.22 -14.64 1.87
CA THR A 395 3.63 -13.62 1.02
C THR A 395 2.65 -12.75 1.80
N LEU A 396 1.76 -13.34 2.63
CA LEU A 396 0.82 -12.57 3.44
C LEU A 396 1.48 -11.74 4.54
N ILE A 397 2.61 -12.18 5.11
CA ILE A 397 3.39 -11.40 6.08
C ILE A 397 3.83 -10.07 5.46
N VAL A 398 4.40 -10.13 4.25
CA VAL A 398 4.88 -8.95 3.52
C VAL A 398 3.72 -8.10 3.01
N ASN A 399 2.63 -8.74 2.58
CA ASN A 399 1.45 -8.08 2.01
C ASN A 399 0.52 -7.44 3.04
N SER A 400 0.74 -7.73 4.32
CA SER A 400 -0.16 -7.31 5.39
C SER A 400 -0.46 -5.81 5.46
N PRO A 401 0.45 -4.88 5.11
CA PRO A 401 0.13 -3.45 5.04
C PRO A 401 -1.00 -3.11 4.06
N ASP A 402 -1.16 -3.84 2.95
CA ASP A 402 -2.19 -3.53 1.95
C ASP A 402 -3.60 -3.68 2.52
N PHE A 403 -3.82 -4.74 3.30
CA PHE A 403 -5.10 -4.97 3.97
C PHE A 403 -5.23 -4.10 5.22
N ALA A 404 -4.15 -3.97 5.98
CA ALA A 404 -4.12 -3.20 7.22
C ALA A 404 -4.40 -1.71 6.97
N SER A 405 -4.01 -1.17 5.81
CA SER A 405 -4.31 0.21 5.40
C SER A 405 -5.80 0.55 5.34
N ARG A 406 -6.68 -0.46 5.36
CA ARG A 406 -8.15 -0.32 5.32
C ARG A 406 -8.81 -0.46 6.68
N ALA A 407 -8.04 -0.68 7.74
CA ALA A 407 -8.56 -0.83 9.09
C ALA A 407 -9.22 0.48 9.57
N LYS A 408 -10.37 0.37 10.25
CA LYS A 408 -11.01 1.50 10.93
C LYS A 408 -10.16 2.05 12.06
N ARG A 409 -9.51 1.17 12.82
CA ARG A 409 -8.63 1.51 13.93
C ARG A 409 -7.34 0.70 13.83
N PRO A 410 -6.18 1.25 14.22
CA PRO A 410 -4.91 0.50 14.23
C PRO A 410 -4.96 -0.81 15.05
N ALA A 411 -5.79 -0.82 16.12
CA ALA A 411 -6.01 -2.00 16.96
C ALA A 411 -6.73 -3.15 16.23
N ASP A 412 -7.63 -2.82 15.28
CA ASP A 412 -8.42 -3.82 14.55
C ASP A 412 -7.54 -4.66 13.60
N GLY A 413 -6.50 -4.04 13.02
CA GLY A 413 -5.52 -4.72 12.18
C GLY A 413 -4.45 -5.52 12.94
N THR A 414 -4.39 -5.44 14.28
CA THR A 414 -3.28 -5.98 15.08
C THR A 414 -3.69 -7.00 16.15
N HIS A 415 -4.38 -6.61 17.21
CA HIS A 415 -4.71 -7.52 18.32
C HIS A 415 -5.70 -8.61 17.88
N VAL A 416 -6.62 -8.27 16.98
CA VAL A 416 -7.62 -9.21 16.47
C VAL A 416 -7.05 -10.09 15.36
N THR A 417 -6.13 -9.57 14.55
CA THR A 417 -5.33 -10.39 13.61
C THR A 417 -4.54 -11.48 14.35
N ARG A 418 -3.94 -11.17 15.51
CA ARG A 418 -3.24 -12.17 16.35
C ARG A 418 -4.18 -13.27 16.84
N ALA A 419 -5.34 -12.88 17.38
CA ALA A 419 -6.33 -13.83 17.88
C ALA A 419 -6.92 -14.66 16.73
N GLY A 420 -7.23 -14.04 15.60
CA GLY A 420 -7.69 -14.71 14.38
C GLY A 420 -6.70 -15.79 13.95
N VAL A 421 -5.45 -15.41 13.63
CA VAL A 421 -4.43 -16.37 13.16
C VAL A 421 -4.18 -17.51 14.16
N ALA A 422 -4.17 -17.22 15.47
CA ALA A 422 -3.98 -18.24 16.51
C ALA A 422 -5.19 -19.18 16.69
N ILE A 423 -6.42 -18.65 16.64
CA ILE A 423 -7.67 -19.41 16.75
C ILE A 423 -7.90 -20.27 15.49
N ILE A 424 -7.41 -19.80 14.34
CA ILE A 424 -7.59 -20.49 13.06
C ILE A 424 -6.51 -21.55 12.81
N GLY A 425 -5.33 -21.45 13.43
CA GLY A 425 -4.36 -22.56 13.51
C GLY A 425 -4.95 -23.86 14.08
N LEU A 426 -6.13 -23.78 14.70
CA LEU A 426 -6.90 -24.90 15.26
C LEU A 426 -8.10 -25.36 14.40
N GLY A 427 -8.39 -24.76 13.24
CA GLY A 427 -9.57 -25.11 12.44
C GLY A 427 -9.39 -24.87 10.94
N PHE A 428 -9.68 -25.88 10.12
CA PHE A 428 -9.43 -25.85 8.66
C PHE A 428 -10.64 -26.28 7.81
N VAL A 429 -10.58 -25.87 6.52
CA VAL A 429 -11.15 -26.43 5.25
C VAL A 429 -12.15 -25.61 4.38
N TYR A 430 -11.66 -24.95 3.31
CA TYR A 430 -12.24 -24.64 1.95
C TYR A 430 -12.91 -23.29 1.54
N VAL A 431 -12.44 -22.67 0.42
CA VAL A 431 -13.09 -22.10 -0.83
C VAL A 431 -12.03 -21.32 -1.66
N GLN A 432 -11.97 -21.46 -3.00
CA GLN A 432 -10.84 -20.96 -3.82
C GLN A 432 -11.05 -19.62 -4.57
N LEU A 433 -12.26 -19.30 -5.05
CA LEU A 433 -12.51 -18.14 -5.93
C LEU A 433 -12.19 -16.77 -5.29
N LEU A 434 -12.54 -16.62 -4.02
CA LEU A 434 -12.40 -15.35 -3.30
C LEU A 434 -10.97 -15.07 -2.86
N MET A 435 -10.18 -16.13 -2.70
CA MET A 435 -8.78 -16.04 -2.30
C MET A 435 -7.92 -15.42 -3.39
N ASN A 436 -8.19 -15.81 -4.65
CA ASN A 436 -7.35 -15.39 -5.75
C ASN A 436 -7.40 -13.87 -5.97
N VAL A 437 -8.59 -13.29 -5.79
CA VAL A 437 -8.81 -11.84 -5.90
C VAL A 437 -8.22 -11.12 -4.69
N ALA A 438 -8.54 -11.61 -3.49
CA ALA A 438 -8.17 -10.98 -2.24
C ALA A 438 -6.67 -10.91 -2.01
N ALA A 439 -6.00 -12.07 -2.05
CA ALA A 439 -4.60 -12.20 -1.67
C ALA A 439 -3.65 -11.84 -2.80
N ASN A 440 -4.00 -12.21 -4.05
CA ASN A 440 -3.07 -12.14 -5.17
C ASN A 440 -3.34 -10.94 -6.08
N SER A 441 -4.59 -10.70 -6.48
CA SER A 441 -4.91 -9.57 -7.38
C SER A 441 -4.75 -8.20 -6.70
N ILE A 442 -5.10 -8.05 -5.41
CA ILE A 442 -4.86 -6.79 -4.69
C ILE A 442 -3.37 -6.52 -4.53
N SER A 443 -2.62 -7.52 -4.05
CA SER A 443 -1.17 -7.39 -3.87
C SER A 443 -0.49 -6.99 -5.18
N ALA A 444 -0.73 -7.76 -6.25
CA ALA A 444 -0.17 -7.45 -7.56
C ALA A 444 -0.63 -6.08 -8.07
N GLY A 445 -1.90 -5.72 -7.84
CA GLY A 445 -2.45 -4.40 -8.16
C GLY A 445 -1.73 -3.26 -7.46
N CYS A 446 -1.54 -3.35 -6.15
CA CYS A 446 -0.81 -2.36 -5.35
C CYS A 446 0.66 -2.25 -5.80
N ASP A 447 1.32 -3.39 -6.03
CA ASP A 447 2.72 -3.42 -6.43
C ASP A 447 2.94 -2.85 -7.84
N LEU A 448 2.13 -3.28 -8.82
CA LEU A 448 2.24 -2.81 -10.20
C LEU A 448 1.88 -1.32 -10.33
N THR A 449 0.96 -0.83 -9.49
CA THR A 449 0.65 0.61 -9.39
C THR A 449 1.87 1.39 -8.87
N ALA A 450 2.65 0.82 -7.94
CA ALA A 450 3.91 1.41 -7.50
C ALA A 450 5.02 1.38 -8.56
N LEU A 451 5.06 0.36 -9.42
CA LEU A 451 6.06 0.25 -10.50
C LEU A 451 5.75 1.19 -11.66
N PHE A 452 4.48 1.33 -12.03
CA PHE A 452 4.04 2.13 -13.17
C PHE A 452 2.84 3.03 -12.80
N PRO A 453 3.03 4.02 -11.90
CA PRO A 453 1.95 4.80 -11.33
C PRO A 453 1.18 5.67 -12.33
N GLY A 454 1.74 5.94 -13.51
CA GLY A 454 1.04 6.67 -14.58
C GLY A 454 0.16 5.80 -15.47
N TYR A 455 0.34 4.48 -15.46
CA TYR A 455 -0.25 3.57 -16.45
C TYR A 455 -1.13 2.48 -15.83
N ILE A 456 -0.80 2.07 -14.59
CA ILE A 456 -1.43 0.97 -13.89
C ILE A 456 -2.17 1.49 -12.65
N ASN A 457 -3.43 1.09 -12.54
CA ASN A 457 -4.22 1.17 -11.31
C ASN A 457 -4.41 -0.25 -10.74
N ILE A 458 -4.96 -0.37 -9.53
CA ILE A 458 -5.08 -1.68 -8.86
C ILE A 458 -5.84 -2.70 -9.71
N ARG A 459 -6.90 -2.28 -10.42
CA ARG A 459 -7.70 -3.16 -11.29
C ARG A 459 -6.90 -3.64 -12.51
N ARG A 460 -6.23 -2.72 -13.21
CA ARG A 460 -5.36 -3.02 -14.35
C ARG A 460 -4.22 -3.95 -13.94
N GLY A 461 -3.63 -3.73 -12.76
CA GLY A 461 -2.62 -4.62 -12.20
C GLY A 461 -3.17 -6.02 -11.90
N GLY A 462 -4.41 -6.14 -11.42
CA GLY A 462 -5.11 -7.42 -11.26
C GLY A 462 -5.26 -8.21 -12.57
N TYR A 463 -5.58 -7.55 -13.68
CA TYR A 463 -5.63 -8.20 -15.00
C TYR A 463 -4.26 -8.62 -15.50
N MET A 464 -3.22 -7.81 -15.28
CA MET A 464 -1.86 -8.19 -15.64
C MET A 464 -1.42 -9.44 -14.87
N ALA A 465 -1.76 -9.53 -13.58
CA ALA A 465 -1.53 -10.73 -12.79
C ALA A 465 -2.27 -11.96 -13.36
N ALA A 466 -3.51 -11.77 -13.83
CA ALA A 466 -4.28 -12.82 -14.47
C ALA A 466 -3.66 -13.34 -15.79
N ILE A 467 -3.13 -12.43 -16.60
CA ILE A 467 -2.46 -12.74 -17.88
C ILE A 467 -1.12 -13.44 -17.62
N VAL A 468 -0.29 -12.89 -16.74
CA VAL A 468 0.99 -13.51 -16.38
C VAL A 468 0.75 -14.90 -15.76
N GLY A 469 -0.26 -14.99 -14.90
CA GLY A 469 -0.73 -16.21 -14.25
C GLY A 469 -1.04 -17.36 -15.21
N ILE A 470 -1.65 -17.08 -16.36
CA ILE A 470 -1.91 -18.11 -17.38
C ILE A 470 -0.66 -18.42 -18.21
N CYS A 471 0.14 -17.41 -18.57
CA CYS A 471 1.33 -17.57 -19.42
C CYS A 471 2.42 -18.47 -18.79
N MET A 472 2.47 -18.59 -17.45
CA MET A 472 3.45 -19.45 -16.79
C MET A 472 3.14 -20.95 -16.87
N ASN A 473 1.94 -21.34 -17.33
CA ASN A 473 1.48 -22.73 -17.33
C ASN A 473 1.50 -23.35 -15.92
N PRO A 474 0.66 -22.85 -14.99
CA PRO A 474 0.75 -23.17 -13.55
C PRO A 474 0.63 -24.67 -13.22
N TRP A 475 -0.03 -25.46 -14.07
CA TRP A 475 -0.12 -26.92 -13.94
C TRP A 475 1.27 -27.60 -13.90
N ARG A 476 2.29 -26.99 -14.51
CA ARG A 476 3.66 -27.54 -14.48
C ARG A 476 4.28 -27.56 -13.08
N LEU A 477 3.77 -26.74 -12.16
CA LEU A 477 4.22 -26.74 -10.76
C LEU A 477 3.70 -27.94 -9.97
N PHE A 478 2.63 -28.60 -10.44
CA PHE A 478 1.97 -29.73 -9.79
C PHE A 478 2.35 -31.10 -10.39
N THR A 479 3.37 -31.12 -11.25
CA THR A 479 3.84 -32.31 -11.99
C THR A 479 4.53 -33.33 -11.10
N SER A 480 5.19 -32.85 -10.05
CA SER A 480 5.72 -33.69 -8.97
C SER A 480 5.41 -33.06 -7.62
N ASP A 481 5.24 -33.92 -6.60
CA ASP A 481 5.00 -33.49 -5.22
C ASP A 481 6.13 -32.58 -4.68
N SER A 482 7.33 -32.66 -5.27
CA SER A 482 8.51 -31.92 -4.84
C SER A 482 8.71 -30.57 -5.54
N THR A 483 8.21 -30.41 -6.77
CA THR A 483 8.41 -29.20 -7.59
C THR A 483 7.73 -28.00 -6.92
N PHE A 484 6.50 -28.19 -6.44
CA PHE A 484 5.72 -27.14 -5.77
C PHE A 484 6.36 -26.69 -4.45
N THR A 485 6.78 -27.63 -3.59
CA THR A 485 7.42 -27.30 -2.32
C THR A 485 8.78 -26.64 -2.50
N THR A 486 9.56 -27.07 -3.50
CA THR A 486 10.84 -26.43 -3.86
C THR A 486 10.64 -24.98 -4.29
N TYR A 487 9.62 -24.75 -5.13
CA TYR A 487 9.20 -23.41 -5.53
C TYR A 487 8.79 -22.54 -4.33
N LEU A 488 7.96 -23.07 -3.42
CA LEU A 488 7.54 -22.32 -2.22
C LEU A 488 8.72 -21.95 -1.32
N GLY A 489 9.68 -22.86 -1.14
CA GLY A 489 10.91 -22.57 -0.40
C GLY A 489 11.76 -21.49 -1.04
N ALA A 490 11.91 -21.56 -2.37
CA ALA A 490 12.72 -20.62 -3.16
C ALA A 490 12.25 -19.17 -2.98
N TYR A 491 10.96 -18.93 -3.12
CA TYR A 491 10.37 -17.60 -2.95
C TYR A 491 10.27 -17.19 -1.48
N GLY A 492 10.00 -18.15 -0.58
CA GLY A 492 10.01 -17.93 0.86
C GLY A 492 11.33 -17.32 1.35
N VAL A 493 12.46 -17.81 0.85
CA VAL A 493 13.80 -17.24 1.13
C VAL A 493 13.88 -15.76 0.74
N LEU A 494 13.48 -15.41 -0.48
CA LEU A 494 13.63 -14.04 -0.99
C LEU A 494 12.76 -13.06 -0.22
N LEU A 495 11.49 -13.42 0.02
CA LEU A 495 10.56 -12.59 0.77
C LEU A 495 10.95 -12.48 2.25
N SER A 496 11.54 -13.54 2.84
CA SER A 496 12.02 -13.49 4.22
C SER A 496 13.12 -12.48 4.46
N CYS A 497 14.03 -12.36 3.49
CA CYS A 497 15.09 -11.38 3.56
C CYS A 497 14.59 -9.93 3.41
N ILE A 498 13.38 -9.72 2.86
CA ILE A 498 12.71 -8.40 2.73
C ILE A 498 11.95 -8.05 4.02
N ALA A 499 11.22 -8.99 4.61
CA ALA A 499 10.43 -8.74 5.81
C ALA A 499 11.30 -8.33 7.02
N GLY A 500 12.50 -8.90 7.15
CA GLY A 500 13.42 -8.59 8.26
C GLY A 500 13.76 -7.10 8.39
N PRO A 501 14.33 -6.47 7.35
CA PRO A 501 14.63 -5.05 7.33
C PRO A 501 13.39 -4.17 7.56
N MET A 502 12.23 -4.52 6.99
CA MET A 502 10.99 -3.76 7.17
C MET A 502 10.52 -3.74 8.62
N ILE A 503 10.50 -4.91 9.28
CA ILE A 503 10.15 -5.02 10.70
C ILE A 503 11.14 -4.24 11.55
N ALA A 504 12.44 -4.40 11.28
CA ALA A 504 13.49 -3.71 12.02
C ALA A 504 13.43 -2.18 11.86
N ASP A 505 13.13 -1.69 10.65
CA ASP A 505 13.01 -0.26 10.35
C ASP A 505 11.91 0.38 11.19
N TYR A 506 10.71 -0.19 11.21
CA TYR A 506 9.59 0.37 11.95
C TYR A 506 9.76 0.28 13.47
N TRP A 507 10.13 -0.89 14.00
CA TRP A 507 10.07 -1.16 15.43
C TRP A 507 11.35 -0.80 16.19
N VAL A 508 12.52 -0.93 15.55
CA VAL A 508 13.81 -0.78 16.23
C VAL A 508 14.52 0.51 15.85
N VAL A 509 14.58 0.82 14.55
CA VAL A 509 15.34 1.96 14.02
C VAL A 509 14.54 3.27 14.12
N ARG A 510 13.38 3.34 13.49
CA ARG A 510 12.52 4.54 13.46
C ARG A 510 11.51 4.58 14.61
N ARG A 511 11.23 3.44 15.23
CA ARG A 511 10.36 3.29 16.40
C ARG A 511 9.01 4.02 16.24
N GLY A 512 8.34 3.80 15.11
CA GLY A 512 7.05 4.40 14.78
C GLY A 512 7.08 5.81 14.17
N HIS A 513 8.25 6.45 14.04
CA HIS A 513 8.36 7.81 13.49
C HIS A 513 8.53 7.80 11.97
N TYR A 514 7.44 8.05 11.23
CA TYR A 514 7.45 8.13 9.77
C TYR A 514 7.15 9.55 9.29
N ARG A 515 7.68 9.93 8.14
CA ARG A 515 7.35 11.20 7.46
C ARG A 515 6.61 10.92 6.15
N ILE A 516 5.28 10.82 6.20
CA ILE A 516 4.48 10.31 5.08
C ILE A 516 4.60 11.18 3.81
N SER A 517 4.72 12.49 3.93
CA SER A 517 4.90 13.41 2.80
C SER A 517 6.14 13.07 1.97
N ASP A 518 7.25 12.71 2.61
CA ASP A 518 8.52 12.36 1.95
C ASP A 518 8.44 11.04 1.16
N LEU A 519 7.41 10.19 1.38
CA LEU A 519 7.20 8.96 0.60
C LEU A 519 6.71 9.23 -0.83
N TYR A 520 6.18 10.42 -1.07
CA TYR A 520 5.60 10.84 -2.35
C TYR A 520 6.34 12.02 -2.97
N SER A 521 7.46 12.44 -2.37
CA SER A 521 8.31 13.51 -2.87
C SER A 521 9.65 12.95 -3.36
N LEU A 522 10.11 13.45 -4.51
CA LEU A 522 11.46 13.14 -5.04
C LEU A 522 12.53 14.14 -4.54
N SER A 523 12.21 14.92 -3.51
CA SER A 523 13.17 15.87 -2.94
C SER A 523 14.41 15.15 -2.42
N LYS A 524 15.59 15.66 -2.80
CA LYS A 524 16.88 15.17 -2.29
C LYS A 524 17.06 15.36 -0.78
N SER A 525 16.30 16.27 -0.18
CA SER A 525 16.29 16.53 1.27
C SER A 525 15.31 15.65 2.04
N GLY A 526 14.49 14.84 1.36
CA GLY A 526 13.53 13.96 1.99
C GLY A 526 14.19 12.79 2.73
N TRP A 527 13.57 12.31 3.82
CA TRP A 527 14.12 11.25 4.68
C TRP A 527 14.43 9.95 3.93
N TYR A 528 13.65 9.67 2.88
CA TYR A 528 13.73 8.41 2.13
C TYR A 528 14.46 8.53 0.79
N TRP A 529 15.09 9.68 0.53
CA TRP A 529 15.97 9.86 -0.62
C TRP A 529 17.27 9.05 -0.47
N TYR A 530 17.83 8.92 0.74
CA TYR A 530 19.06 8.16 0.99
C TYR A 530 20.19 8.47 -0.01
N THR A 531 20.95 7.46 -0.44
CA THR A 531 21.95 7.57 -1.50
C THR A 531 21.27 7.28 -2.83
N TRP A 532 20.88 8.34 -3.55
CA TRP A 532 20.32 8.26 -4.92
C TRP A 532 19.00 7.48 -4.99
N GLY A 533 18.15 7.64 -3.98
CA GLY A 533 16.88 6.94 -3.81
C GLY A 533 17.01 5.50 -3.31
N VAL A 534 18.22 5.04 -2.96
CA VAL A 534 18.49 3.67 -2.50
C VAL A 534 19.07 3.68 -1.09
N ASN A 535 18.50 2.89 -0.19
CA ASN A 535 19.09 2.63 1.12
C ASN A 535 20.04 1.43 1.05
N TRP A 536 21.33 1.68 0.91
CA TRP A 536 22.34 0.61 0.85
C TRP A 536 22.29 -0.33 2.07
N ARG A 537 21.89 0.18 3.25
CA ARG A 537 21.76 -0.60 4.50
C ARG A 537 20.76 -1.74 4.36
N ALA A 538 19.62 -1.44 3.72
CA ALA A 538 18.57 -2.42 3.46
C ALA A 538 19.03 -3.51 2.48
N TYR A 539 19.81 -3.13 1.45
CA TYR A 539 20.36 -4.08 0.49
C TYR A 539 21.47 -4.95 1.07
N VAL A 540 22.39 -4.39 1.87
CA VAL A 540 23.41 -5.18 2.57
C VAL A 540 22.75 -6.19 3.51
N ALA A 541 21.73 -5.76 4.25
CA ALA A 541 20.93 -6.64 5.09
C ALA A 541 20.26 -7.77 4.31
N TYR A 542 19.51 -7.41 3.26
CA TYR A 542 18.82 -8.36 2.37
C TYR A 542 19.79 -9.39 1.77
N LEU A 543 20.91 -8.93 1.20
CA LEU A 543 21.91 -9.81 0.58
C LEU A 543 22.60 -10.70 1.60
N SER A 544 22.80 -10.24 2.83
CA SER A 544 23.40 -11.05 3.90
C SER A 544 22.50 -12.20 4.33
N GLY A 545 21.19 -11.95 4.50
CA GLY A 545 20.22 -13.01 4.79
C GLY A 545 20.08 -14.01 3.63
N PHE A 546 20.12 -13.53 2.39
CA PHE A 546 20.08 -14.39 1.21
C PHE A 546 21.36 -15.23 1.09
N ALA A 547 22.54 -14.62 1.26
CA ALA A 547 23.83 -15.29 1.13
C ALA A 547 23.99 -16.47 2.10
N LEU A 548 23.44 -16.36 3.31
CA LEU A 548 23.43 -17.46 4.28
C LEU A 548 22.60 -18.66 3.80
N ASN A 549 21.51 -18.40 3.09
CA ASN A 549 20.57 -19.43 2.62
C ASN A 549 20.89 -19.94 1.19
N ALA A 550 21.67 -19.18 0.43
CA ALA A 550 21.99 -19.46 -0.97
C ALA A 550 22.60 -20.85 -1.21
N PRO A 551 23.51 -21.40 -0.36
CA PRO A 551 24.05 -22.73 -0.59
C PRO A 551 22.99 -23.84 -0.52
N GLY A 552 22.12 -23.83 0.50
CA GLY A 552 21.05 -24.82 0.62
C GLY A 552 19.95 -24.64 -0.43
N PHE A 553 19.67 -23.40 -0.82
CA PHE A 553 18.77 -23.08 -1.93
C PHE A 553 19.28 -23.68 -3.26
N ASN A 554 20.55 -23.45 -3.60
CA ASN A 554 21.16 -23.97 -4.83
C ASN A 554 21.12 -25.51 -4.89
N HIS A 555 21.39 -26.17 -3.77
CA HIS A 555 21.30 -27.64 -3.68
C HIS A 555 19.88 -28.16 -3.87
N THR A 556 18.87 -27.45 -3.37
CA THR A 556 17.46 -27.84 -3.53
C THR A 556 16.98 -27.73 -4.97
N ILE A 557 17.54 -26.79 -5.75
CA ILE A 557 17.24 -26.65 -7.18
C ILE A 557 18.04 -27.66 -8.02
N ASN A 558 19.29 -27.89 -7.67
CA ASN A 558 20.18 -28.80 -8.37
C ASN A 558 20.96 -29.65 -7.38
N GLU A 559 20.49 -30.88 -7.18
CA GLU A 559 21.08 -31.85 -6.24
C GLU A 559 22.55 -32.18 -6.60
N ASN A 560 22.99 -31.91 -7.83
CA ASN A 560 24.38 -32.13 -8.25
C ASN A 560 25.38 -31.14 -7.64
N ILE A 561 24.91 -30.03 -7.04
CA ILE A 561 25.78 -29.08 -6.37
C ILE A 561 26.12 -29.62 -4.98
N PRO A 562 27.40 -29.96 -4.69
CA PRO A 562 27.78 -30.54 -3.42
C PRO A 562 27.73 -29.47 -2.33
N VAL A 563 26.87 -29.68 -1.33
CA VAL A 563 26.66 -28.77 -0.21
C VAL A 563 26.62 -29.58 1.08
N THR A 564 27.19 -29.02 2.15
CA THR A 564 27.18 -29.69 3.47
C THR A 564 25.75 -29.84 3.99
N GLU A 565 25.45 -30.93 4.69
CA GLU A 565 24.12 -31.18 5.28
C GLU A 565 23.68 -30.04 6.21
N GLY A 566 24.65 -29.39 6.88
CA GLY A 566 24.39 -28.20 7.70
C GLY A 566 23.77 -27.05 6.91
N MET A 567 24.23 -26.76 5.70
CA MET A 567 23.69 -25.68 4.88
C MET A 567 22.31 -25.99 4.30
N VAL A 568 22.02 -27.28 4.02
CA VAL A 568 20.66 -27.72 3.65
C VAL A 568 19.69 -27.48 4.82
N ARG A 569 20.12 -27.79 6.04
CA ARG A 569 19.35 -27.54 7.28
C ARG A 569 19.16 -26.04 7.56
N VAL A 570 20.15 -25.20 7.26
CA VAL A 570 20.02 -23.73 7.33
C VAL A 570 18.92 -23.23 6.40
N TYR A 571 18.87 -23.73 5.16
CA TYR A 571 17.82 -23.38 4.20
C TYR A 571 16.43 -23.90 4.62
N GLN A 572 16.34 -25.06 5.27
CA GLN A 572 15.08 -25.49 5.88
C GLN A 572 14.58 -24.48 6.93
N LEU A 573 15.49 -23.78 7.62
CA LEU A 573 15.18 -22.71 8.57
C LEU A 573 15.20 -21.31 7.95
N SER A 574 15.11 -21.22 6.61
CA SER A 574 15.24 -19.98 5.83
C SER A 574 14.37 -18.83 6.31
N TRP A 575 13.16 -19.11 6.79
CA TRP A 575 12.28 -18.07 7.30
C TRP A 575 12.82 -17.40 8.59
N ILE A 576 13.51 -18.15 9.47
CA ILE A 576 14.20 -17.61 10.65
C ILE A 576 15.50 -16.95 10.23
N THR A 577 16.33 -17.67 9.49
CA THR A 577 17.68 -17.23 9.16
C THR A 577 17.65 -16.04 8.21
N GLY A 578 16.77 -16.04 7.22
CA GLY A 578 16.55 -14.93 6.29
C GLY A 578 15.99 -13.69 6.99
N THR A 579 14.85 -13.82 7.69
CA THR A 579 14.23 -12.67 8.41
C THR A 579 15.14 -12.16 9.52
N GLY A 580 15.68 -13.06 10.34
CA GLY A 580 16.49 -12.73 11.51
C GLY A 580 17.84 -12.12 11.15
N VAL A 581 18.59 -12.73 10.21
CA VAL A 581 19.90 -12.19 9.81
C VAL A 581 19.72 -10.86 9.09
N SER A 582 18.76 -10.74 8.17
CA SER A 582 18.52 -9.46 7.51
C SER A 582 18.07 -8.38 8.49
N ALA A 583 17.21 -8.70 9.47
CA ALA A 583 16.83 -7.74 10.51
C ALA A 583 18.04 -7.31 11.35
N LEU A 584 18.86 -8.25 11.82
CA LEU A 584 20.05 -7.97 12.64
C LEU A 584 21.09 -7.14 11.88
N VAL A 585 21.41 -7.52 10.65
CA VAL A 585 22.36 -6.77 9.81
C VAL A 585 21.83 -5.38 9.51
N TYR A 586 20.52 -5.23 9.23
CA TYR A 586 19.92 -3.91 9.03
C TYR A 586 20.06 -3.02 10.27
N ILE A 587 19.75 -3.57 11.45
CA ILE A 587 19.90 -2.87 12.73
C ILE A 587 21.34 -2.44 12.93
N LEU A 588 22.31 -3.33 12.73
CA LEU A 588 23.74 -3.02 12.88
C LEU A 588 24.17 -1.93 11.90
N CYS A 589 23.80 -2.01 10.63
CA CYS A 589 24.11 -0.99 9.63
C CYS A 589 23.49 0.37 9.99
N CYS A 590 22.27 0.38 10.52
CA CYS A 590 21.59 1.61 10.96
C CYS A 590 22.20 2.18 12.24
N TYR A 591 22.70 1.37 13.17
CA TYR A 591 23.43 1.89 14.33
C TYR A 591 24.82 2.42 13.99
N LEU A 592 25.53 1.78 13.05
CA LEU A 592 26.84 2.23 12.57
C LEU A 592 26.71 3.49 11.70
N SER A 593 25.63 3.58 10.92
CA SER A 593 25.33 4.72 10.06
C SER A 593 23.86 5.09 10.21
N PRO A 594 23.50 5.99 11.15
CA PRO A 594 22.11 6.38 11.41
C PRO A 594 21.38 6.89 10.17
N PRO A 595 20.21 6.32 9.80
CA PRO A 595 19.37 6.88 8.75
C PRO A 595 18.57 8.10 9.28
N PRO A 596 18.12 9.00 8.39
CA PRO A 596 17.25 10.11 8.77
C PRO A 596 15.97 9.59 9.45
N GLY A 597 15.53 10.18 10.56
CA GLY A 597 14.33 9.76 11.29
C GLY A 597 14.50 8.58 12.25
N MET A 598 15.74 8.17 12.54
CA MET A 598 16.03 7.24 13.63
C MET A 598 15.66 7.87 14.99
N SER A 599 14.91 7.15 15.82
CA SER A 599 14.45 7.65 17.13
C SER A 599 14.90 6.76 18.28
N ARG A 600 14.99 7.34 19.49
CA ARG A 600 15.34 6.62 20.73
C ARG A 600 14.13 6.08 21.47
N TYR A 601 13.00 6.76 21.36
CA TYR A 601 11.76 6.38 22.03
C TYR A 601 10.74 5.89 21.00
N PHE A 602 9.81 5.05 21.44
CA PHE A 602 8.77 4.52 20.58
C PHE A 602 7.56 5.43 20.63
N GLU A 603 7.18 5.97 19.47
CA GLU A 603 5.99 6.79 19.29
C GLU A 603 5.51 6.63 17.85
N GLU A 604 4.25 6.28 17.68
CA GLU A 604 3.64 6.07 16.36
C GLU A 604 3.08 7.40 15.85
N VAL A 605 3.92 8.16 15.14
CA VAL A 605 3.62 9.54 14.72
C VAL A 605 4.04 9.81 13.27
N ASP A 606 3.26 10.65 12.60
CA ASP A 606 3.62 11.22 11.30
C ASP A 606 4.35 12.57 11.49
N LYS A 607 5.63 12.62 11.13
CA LYS A 607 6.52 13.80 11.19
C LYS A 607 6.49 14.63 9.91
N SER A 608 5.46 14.49 9.08
CA SER A 608 5.25 15.34 7.89
C SER A 608 5.07 16.82 8.24
N GLU A 609 4.73 17.12 9.49
CA GLU A 609 4.52 18.47 10.00
C GLU A 609 5.84 19.16 10.40
N PHE A 610 6.03 20.40 9.94
CA PHE A 610 7.01 21.32 10.49
C PHE A 610 6.61 21.65 11.93
N HIS A 611 7.20 20.98 12.92
CA HIS A 611 7.26 21.55 14.26
C HIS A 611 8.30 22.68 14.24
N HIS A 612 7.87 23.90 14.52
CA HIS A 612 8.77 24.92 15.03
C HIS A 612 9.41 24.37 16.30
N GLU A 613 10.68 23.96 16.23
CA GLU A 613 11.52 23.91 17.42
C GLU A 613 11.70 25.35 17.88
N PHE A 614 10.82 25.81 18.77
CA PHE A 614 11.14 26.91 19.66
C PHE A 614 12.33 26.45 20.51
N ILE A 615 13.52 26.94 20.17
CA ILE A 615 14.63 27.00 21.12
C ILE A 615 14.18 27.98 22.21
N GLY A 616 13.60 27.44 23.26
CA GLY A 616 13.31 28.11 24.51
C GLY A 616 13.72 27.19 25.65
N ASP A 617 14.62 27.66 26.49
CA ASP A 617 15.23 26.94 27.61
C ASP A 617 14.21 26.19 28.50
N PRO A 618 14.63 25.10 29.17
CA PRO A 618 13.74 24.28 29.98
C PRO A 618 13.32 25.03 31.25
N VAL A 619 12.07 25.49 31.31
CA VAL A 619 11.47 25.97 32.55
C VAL A 619 11.20 24.76 33.46
N LYS A 620 11.90 24.73 34.60
CA LYS A 620 11.69 23.77 35.70
C LYS A 620 10.28 23.91 36.28
N PRO A 621 9.67 22.82 36.79
CA PRO A 621 8.39 22.90 37.47
C PRO A 621 8.60 23.40 38.90
N SER A 622 7.98 24.53 39.28
CA SER A 622 7.83 24.93 40.67
C SER A 622 6.35 24.94 41.07
N LEU A 623 6.08 24.21 42.14
CA LEU A 623 4.81 24.05 42.85
C LEU A 623 4.39 25.33 43.61
N GLN A 624 3.10 25.34 44.03
CA GLN A 624 2.43 26.21 45.02
C GLN A 624 2.12 27.64 44.50
N GLY A 625 0.94 28.25 44.67
CA GLY A 625 -0.14 28.10 45.66
C GLY A 625 -0.34 29.47 46.33
N GLY A 626 -1.55 30.02 46.30
CA GLY A 626 -2.01 31.11 47.18
C GLY A 626 -2.00 32.54 46.61
N ASP A 627 -3.22 33.08 46.48
CA ASP A 627 -3.75 34.38 46.95
C ASP A 627 -3.06 35.75 46.68
N GLU A 628 -3.98 36.70 46.37
CA GLU A 628 -4.04 38.12 46.76
C GLU A 628 -3.48 39.28 45.87
N GLU A 629 -4.43 40.21 45.60
CA GLU A 629 -4.36 41.69 45.58
C GLU A 629 -3.87 42.55 44.37
N ARG A 630 -4.87 43.20 43.73
CA ARG A 630 -5.09 44.66 43.45
C ARG A 630 -3.98 45.61 42.88
N PHE A 631 -4.26 46.09 41.66
CA PHE A 631 -4.31 47.50 41.10
C PHE A 631 -3.06 48.43 41.13
N PRO A 632 -3.04 49.58 40.38
CA PRO A 632 -3.08 49.82 38.91
C PRO A 632 -1.93 50.81 38.46
N VAL A 633 -2.03 51.40 37.25
CA VAL A 633 -1.53 52.76 36.82
C VAL A 633 -0.57 52.82 35.60
N ASP A 634 -1.12 53.41 34.54
CA ASP A 634 -0.67 54.46 33.58
C ASP A 634 0.54 54.38 32.61
N ASP A 635 0.17 54.69 31.37
CA ASP A 635 0.71 55.66 30.40
C ASP A 635 2.16 55.61 29.88
N LYS A 636 2.19 55.33 28.56
CA LYS A 636 2.80 56.12 27.46
C LYS A 636 4.11 55.62 26.81
N PRO A 637 4.28 55.98 25.51
CA PRO A 637 4.97 55.17 24.52
C PRO A 637 6.41 55.61 24.31
N VAL A 638 7.24 54.70 23.77
CA VAL A 638 8.54 55.06 23.19
C VAL A 638 8.58 54.54 21.76
N ILE A 639 8.32 55.46 20.84
CA ILE A 639 8.83 55.41 19.47
C ILE A 639 10.27 55.89 19.57
N ASP A 640 11.23 55.13 19.04
CA ASP A 640 12.47 55.70 18.55
C ASP A 640 12.81 55.10 17.20
N GLU A 641 12.90 56.02 16.23
CA GLU A 641 13.06 55.81 14.82
C GLU A 641 14.55 55.65 14.46
N ALA A 642 14.86 54.79 13.49
CA ALA A 642 16.03 54.95 12.64
C ALA A 642 15.58 55.17 11.19
N TRP A 643 15.46 56.46 10.88
CA TRP A 643 15.36 57.11 9.57
C TRP A 643 16.43 56.64 8.57
N GLY A 644 16.25 56.70 7.25
CA GLY A 644 15.11 57.19 6.47
C GLY A 644 15.42 57.49 5.00
N PHE A 645 14.41 58.09 4.35
CA PHE A 645 14.42 59.02 3.21
C PHE A 645 14.87 58.51 1.80
N HIS A 646 14.26 58.88 0.66
CA HIS A 646 13.06 59.66 0.29
C HIS A 646 12.85 59.59 -1.23
N GLY A 647 11.64 59.83 -1.73
CA GLY A 647 11.40 60.08 -3.17
C GLY A 647 9.93 60.19 -3.58
N TYR A 648 9.35 61.37 -3.35
CA TYR A 648 8.04 61.86 -3.80
C TYR A 648 7.87 61.88 -5.33
N ILE A 649 6.63 61.75 -5.84
CA ILE A 649 5.85 62.82 -6.53
C ILE A 649 4.42 62.32 -6.82
N ASP A 650 3.46 63.13 -6.35
CA ASP A 650 2.02 63.13 -6.62
C ASP A 650 1.71 63.90 -7.92
N SER A 651 0.74 63.46 -8.73
CA SER A 651 -0.35 64.32 -9.22
C SER A 651 -1.26 63.62 -10.24
N ARG A 652 -2.54 63.50 -9.86
CA ARG A 652 -3.75 63.67 -10.69
C ARG A 652 -3.60 63.64 -12.23
N ARG A 653 -4.24 62.66 -12.87
CA ARG A 653 -5.22 62.86 -13.95
C ARG A 653 -6.04 61.60 -14.21
#